data_AF-Q2G5L5-F1
#
_entry.id   AF-Q2G5L5-F1
#
_cell.length_a   1.000
_cell.length_b   1.000
_cell.length_c   1.000
_cell.angle_alpha   90.00
_cell.angle_beta   90.00
_cell.angle_gamma   90.00
#
_symmetry.space_group_name_H-M   'P 1'
#
loop_
_entity.id
_entity.type
_entity.pdbx_description
1 polymer ?
#
loop_
_entity_poly.entity_id
_entity_poly.type
_entity_poly.pdbx_seq_one_letter_code
_entity_poly.pdbx_strand_id
1 'polypeptide(L)'
;MIAGAALALAVAAVLPAPLDLARPCTAGEAVASDLLRRRLAERGAGTGNCTAYLRLVARDDPTAEGFTIARSGRTLTISARSRRGLVYGAGWVLGHMDGLSLPFAATVRDAPKQKVRGTQIGYRPKNNSYDAWTPEMLARQIEDFALWGANRIQIIAPRSDDAPTSPVMPVPPEKAVVAMAETAHRLGIEVAIFYPLLGDYDGGASDRAEADRLDALLGTLPAVDALYLPGGDPGHTQPTRLFPLAKRLSRVLRARFPRAELLISTQGFDAAALDAFFAETDRRPPWLSAVFVGPQTRIAASDHLRRLGGRYPVELYPDTAHAMQAQLPVPDWYPAFALVEGREPVNPRPAAMRAAFARMAPGTRGAVSYSEGVNDDWNVHQWLAMGWNPDADPAEIAARHARTYFGTAGFAAIPAMLEDNWRGDPAGNEGIDRTLAFVDGLSPAPWAGWRVALYRYRAVQDALVRERWRRARARQAEALYVLRQAPAIGAAAAAAGATHAFAKPETPRTAELLGRLVALADELRAAAGMQLSVERHGASDWRRGANLDRAQVLLDDREATTRAVAAALALPDEAARTRALAAIGDPWGMAALVLHDDLGDPGNEPHLVRGAGEMADPQGWRTAIDGVNDHTPGEGWRLAEITYAEALYEHPLTLRYTGLAANRAYRLCYLRAGEDYALPLTLTANGRKLDAPAIRTANPQVVEIDLPRDIAATGTLDLVWQRPPGIGGGGRGRQIAEVWLVPEPSVFTCPQTGVHQ
;
A
#
# COMPACT_ATOMS: atom_id res chain seq x y z
N MET A 1 -56.75 -52.09 17.18
CA MET A 1 -55.37 -51.85 16.70
C MET A 1 -54.86 -50.60 17.39
N ILE A 2 -53.83 -50.76 18.22
CA ILE A 2 -53.21 -49.72 19.03
C ILE A 2 -51.98 -49.21 18.25
N ALA A 3 -51.91 -47.91 18.01
CA ALA A 3 -50.71 -47.19 17.59
C ALA A 3 -50.76 -45.85 18.36
N GLY A 4 -49.86 -45.48 19.26
CA GLY A 4 -48.40 -45.65 19.21
C GLY A 4 -47.77 -44.30 18.88
N ALA A 5 -48.09 -43.24 19.64
CA ALA A 5 -47.49 -41.92 19.47
C ALA A 5 -46.13 -41.87 20.18
N ALA A 6 -45.05 -41.96 19.41
CA ALA A 6 -43.70 -41.72 19.90
C ALA A 6 -43.45 -40.21 19.97
N LEU A 7 -43.33 -39.69 21.19
CA LEU A 7 -42.92 -38.32 21.47
C LEU A 7 -41.39 -38.24 21.28
N ALA A 8 -40.93 -37.59 20.21
CA ALA A 8 -39.52 -37.29 20.02
C ALA A 8 -39.13 -36.12 20.95
N LEU A 9 -38.48 -36.41 22.08
CA LEU A 9 -37.78 -35.39 22.87
C LEU A 9 -36.55 -34.90 22.09
N ALA A 10 -36.64 -33.71 21.51
CA ALA A 10 -35.47 -32.95 21.12
C ALA A 10 -34.77 -32.47 22.40
N VAL A 11 -33.68 -33.13 22.79
CA VAL A 11 -32.78 -32.64 23.84
C VAL A 11 -32.04 -31.44 23.26
N ALA A 12 -32.49 -30.23 23.59
CA ALA A 12 -31.71 -29.03 23.35
C ALA A 12 -30.40 -29.15 24.14
N ALA A 13 -29.28 -29.34 23.45
CA ALA A 13 -27.97 -29.35 24.09
C ALA A 13 -27.75 -27.98 24.74
N VAL A 14 -27.77 -27.94 26.08
CA VAL A 14 -27.46 -26.73 26.85
C VAL A 14 -26.01 -26.37 26.56
N LEU A 15 -25.78 -25.30 25.79
CA LEU A 15 -24.44 -24.79 25.55
C LEU A 15 -23.81 -24.40 26.91
N PRO A 16 -22.55 -24.77 27.17
CA PRO A 16 -21.90 -24.42 28.42
C PRO A 16 -21.81 -22.89 28.54
N ALA A 17 -22.12 -22.37 29.73
CA ALA A 17 -21.99 -20.95 30.03
C ALA A 17 -20.56 -20.47 29.71
N PRO A 18 -20.37 -19.23 29.20
CA PRO A 18 -19.05 -18.68 28.91
C PRO A 18 -18.09 -18.79 30.11
N LEU A 19 -16.79 -18.92 29.82
CA LEU A 19 -15.77 -18.98 30.87
C LEU A 19 -15.45 -17.55 31.35
N ASP A 20 -15.63 -17.31 32.65
CA ASP A 20 -15.35 -16.02 33.28
C ASP A 20 -13.84 -15.84 33.57
N LEU A 21 -13.22 -14.92 32.84
CA LEU A 21 -11.82 -14.54 32.93
C LEU A 21 -11.61 -13.22 33.69
N ALA A 22 -12.56 -12.80 34.54
CA ALA A 22 -12.41 -11.60 35.36
C ALA A 22 -11.30 -11.70 36.41
N ARG A 23 -11.00 -12.90 36.94
CA ARG A 23 -9.87 -13.15 37.85
C ARG A 23 -9.19 -14.48 37.50
N PRO A 24 -8.51 -14.58 36.34
CA PRO A 24 -7.95 -15.83 35.87
C PRO A 24 -6.63 -16.14 36.58
N CYS A 25 -6.41 -17.42 36.90
CA CYS A 25 -5.12 -17.91 37.39
C CYS A 25 -4.40 -18.62 36.25
N THR A 26 -3.37 -17.98 35.70
CA THR A 26 -2.59 -18.46 34.56
C THR A 26 -1.30 -19.13 35.04
N ALA A 27 -1.03 -20.35 34.57
CA ALA A 27 0.18 -21.10 34.89
C ALA A 27 0.62 -22.01 33.73
N GLY A 28 1.87 -22.46 33.76
CA GLY A 28 2.42 -23.36 32.75
C GLY A 28 3.75 -22.87 32.19
N GLU A 29 3.98 -23.06 30.89
CA GLU A 29 5.17 -22.55 30.20
C GLU A 29 5.32 -21.03 30.45
N ALA A 30 6.49 -20.61 30.95
CA ALA A 30 6.67 -19.31 31.58
C ALA A 30 6.43 -18.13 30.63
N VAL A 31 6.89 -18.22 29.38
CA VAL A 31 6.79 -17.12 28.41
C VAL A 31 5.35 -16.93 27.95
N ALA A 32 4.69 -18.01 27.53
CA ALA A 32 3.32 -17.93 27.02
C ALA A 32 2.31 -17.61 28.14
N SER A 33 2.52 -18.16 29.34
CA SER A 33 1.63 -17.89 30.48
C SER A 33 1.76 -16.45 30.99
N ASP A 34 2.99 -15.91 31.05
CA ASP A 34 3.22 -14.51 31.37
C ASP A 34 2.57 -13.57 30.35
N LEU A 35 2.77 -13.82 29.05
CA LEU A 35 2.20 -13.00 27.99
C LEU A 35 0.67 -12.95 28.07
N LEU A 36 0.00 -14.11 28.19
CA LEU A 36 -1.46 -14.17 28.32
C LEU A 36 -1.93 -13.43 29.57
N ARG A 37 -1.25 -13.61 30.71
CA ARG A 37 -1.58 -12.93 31.96
C ARG A 37 -1.45 -11.41 31.84
N ARG A 38 -0.37 -10.90 31.24
CA ARG A 38 -0.19 -9.46 31.01
C ARG A 38 -1.30 -8.90 30.12
N ARG A 39 -1.61 -9.56 29.00
CA ARG A 39 -2.69 -9.13 28.08
C ARG A 39 -4.08 -9.16 28.72
N LEU A 40 -4.35 -10.11 29.62
CA LEU A 40 -5.60 -10.13 30.40
C LEU A 40 -5.65 -8.99 31.41
N ALA A 41 -4.54 -8.73 32.11
CA ALA A 41 -4.45 -7.63 33.09
C ALA A 41 -4.65 -6.26 32.44
N GLU A 42 -4.09 -6.04 31.24
CA GLU A 42 -4.34 -4.85 30.43
C GLU A 42 -5.84 -4.65 30.14
N ARG A 43 -6.60 -5.73 30.01
CA ARG A 43 -8.05 -5.73 29.81
C ARG A 43 -8.86 -5.61 31.11
N GLY A 44 -8.20 -5.38 32.25
CA GLY A 44 -8.83 -5.21 33.55
C GLY A 44 -9.06 -6.49 34.34
N ALA A 45 -8.46 -7.62 33.93
CA ALA A 45 -8.54 -8.86 34.72
C ALA A 45 -7.82 -8.69 36.07
N GLY A 46 -8.54 -8.98 37.15
CA GLY A 46 -8.02 -8.94 38.52
C GLY A 46 -7.19 -10.16 38.90
N THR A 47 -6.61 -10.10 40.10
CA THR A 47 -5.81 -11.19 40.69
C THR A 47 -6.46 -11.71 41.98
N GLY A 48 -6.17 -12.97 42.35
CA GLY A 48 -6.72 -13.62 43.54
C GLY A 48 -8.14 -14.17 43.37
N ASN A 49 -8.51 -15.17 44.19
CA ASN A 49 -9.81 -15.87 44.14
C ASN A 49 -10.21 -16.28 42.71
N CYS A 50 -9.41 -17.19 42.12
CA CYS A 50 -9.46 -17.56 40.70
C CYS A 50 -10.90 -17.81 40.21
N THR A 51 -11.39 -17.05 39.22
CA THR A 51 -12.67 -17.32 38.53
C THR A 51 -12.52 -18.44 37.50
N ALA A 52 -11.34 -18.56 36.90
CA ALA A 52 -10.94 -19.60 35.97
C ALA A 52 -9.45 -19.95 36.13
N TYR A 53 -9.05 -21.12 35.63
CA TYR A 53 -7.65 -21.57 35.59
C TYR A 53 -7.20 -21.72 34.14
N LEU A 54 -6.15 -21.02 33.74
CA LEU A 54 -5.57 -21.09 32.39
C LEU A 54 -4.25 -21.87 32.49
N ARG A 55 -4.21 -23.06 31.87
CA ARG A 55 -3.03 -23.95 31.91
C ARG A 55 -2.39 -24.06 30.54
N LEU A 56 -1.12 -23.65 30.42
CA LEU A 56 -0.37 -23.68 29.16
C LEU A 56 0.68 -24.81 29.21
N VAL A 57 0.49 -25.85 28.39
CA VAL A 57 1.26 -27.10 28.47
C VAL A 57 2.00 -27.37 27.16
N ALA A 58 3.33 -27.28 27.18
CA ALA A 58 4.19 -27.61 26.05
C ALA A 58 4.57 -29.10 26.03
N ARG A 59 4.88 -29.66 24.85
CA ARG A 59 5.44 -31.01 24.65
C ARG A 59 6.62 -30.96 23.67
N ASP A 60 7.85 -30.84 24.19
CA ASP A 60 9.18 -30.83 23.55
C ASP A 60 9.29 -31.06 22.01
N ASP A 61 8.73 -30.16 21.20
CA ASP A 61 9.05 -30.03 19.78
C ASP A 61 8.89 -28.57 19.34
N PRO A 62 10.01 -27.82 19.19
CA PRO A 62 10.00 -26.38 18.97
C PRO A 62 9.52 -25.95 17.58
N THR A 63 9.38 -26.90 16.64
CA THR A 63 9.01 -26.64 15.24
C THR A 63 7.51 -26.78 14.98
N ALA A 64 6.80 -27.53 15.82
CA ALA A 64 5.37 -27.73 15.68
C ALA A 64 4.57 -26.48 16.12
N GLU A 65 3.70 -26.00 15.24
CA GLU A 65 3.00 -24.71 15.41
C GLU A 65 1.52 -24.85 15.82
N GLY A 66 0.96 -26.05 15.75
CA GLY A 66 -0.44 -26.29 16.12
C GLY A 66 -0.67 -26.27 17.63
N PHE A 67 -1.93 -25.98 18.01
CA PHE A 67 -2.37 -25.99 19.40
C PHE A 67 -3.71 -26.70 19.57
N THR A 68 -4.03 -27.06 20.80
CA THR A 68 -5.32 -27.58 21.23
C THR A 68 -5.77 -26.85 22.48
N ILE A 69 -6.99 -26.31 22.46
CA ILE A 69 -7.65 -25.68 23.60
C ILE A 69 -8.80 -26.58 24.03
N ALA A 70 -8.84 -26.95 25.30
CA ALA A 70 -9.91 -27.75 25.88
C ALA A 70 -10.35 -27.16 27.23
N ARG A 71 -11.64 -27.24 27.52
CA ARG A 71 -12.22 -26.78 28.78
C ARG A 71 -12.71 -27.96 29.61
N SER A 72 -12.38 -27.96 30.89
CA SER A 72 -12.94 -28.88 31.90
C SER A 72 -13.37 -28.06 33.12
N GLY A 73 -14.69 -27.87 33.27
CA GLY A 73 -15.24 -26.98 34.28
C GLY A 73 -14.73 -25.54 34.13
N ARG A 74 -13.97 -25.08 35.12
CA ARG A 74 -13.36 -23.74 35.18
C ARG A 74 -11.93 -23.69 34.66
N THR A 75 -11.39 -24.82 34.21
CA THR A 75 -10.02 -24.92 33.71
C THR A 75 -10.02 -24.93 32.19
N LEU A 76 -9.33 -23.98 31.58
CA LEU A 76 -8.99 -23.96 30.16
C LEU A 76 -7.54 -24.44 30.01
N THR A 77 -7.32 -25.53 29.29
CA THR A 77 -5.99 -26.04 28.98
C THR A 77 -5.65 -25.72 27.54
N ILE A 78 -4.58 -24.96 27.34
CA ILE A 78 -3.95 -24.70 26.05
C ILE A 78 -2.74 -25.62 25.98
N SER A 79 -2.73 -26.53 25.02
CA SER A 79 -1.64 -27.48 24.82
C SER A 79 -1.05 -27.32 23.43
N ALA A 80 0.27 -27.37 23.33
CA ALA A 80 0.99 -27.33 22.07
C ALA A 80 2.31 -28.10 22.21
N ARG A 81 2.96 -28.34 21.08
CA ARG A 81 4.27 -29.01 21.05
C ARG A 81 5.44 -28.03 21.23
N SER A 82 5.24 -26.77 20.87
CA SER A 82 6.24 -25.71 21.06
C SER A 82 5.71 -24.58 21.96
N ARG A 83 6.63 -23.76 22.47
CA ARG A 83 6.31 -22.45 23.07
C ARG A 83 5.50 -21.58 22.12
N ARG A 84 5.89 -21.50 20.83
CA ARG A 84 5.20 -20.64 19.86
C ARG A 84 3.74 -21.08 19.66
N GLY A 85 3.47 -22.39 19.61
CA GLY A 85 2.10 -22.90 19.53
C GLY A 85 1.25 -22.52 20.74
N LEU A 86 1.84 -22.43 21.94
CA LEU A 86 1.14 -21.91 23.11
C LEU A 86 0.84 -20.41 23.00
N VAL A 87 1.76 -19.62 22.45
CA VAL A 87 1.53 -18.19 22.16
C VAL A 87 0.36 -18.03 21.18
N TYR A 88 0.27 -18.87 20.15
CA TYR A 88 -0.84 -18.84 19.20
C TYR A 88 -2.17 -19.22 19.86
N GLY A 89 -2.18 -20.23 20.73
CA GLY A 89 -3.36 -20.57 21.52
C GLY A 89 -3.78 -19.44 22.48
N ALA A 90 -2.83 -18.71 23.06
CA ALA A 90 -3.13 -17.52 23.87
C ALA A 90 -3.74 -16.40 23.01
N GLY A 91 -3.21 -16.18 21.81
CA GLY A 91 -3.77 -15.24 20.83
C GLY A 91 -5.18 -15.61 20.39
N TRP A 92 -5.47 -16.91 20.22
CA TRP A 92 -6.82 -17.40 19.98
C TRP A 92 -7.77 -17.02 21.12
N VAL A 93 -7.38 -17.25 22.39
CA VAL A 93 -8.20 -16.87 23.55
C VAL A 93 -8.50 -15.37 23.58
N LEU A 94 -7.48 -14.53 23.38
CA LEU A 94 -7.63 -13.07 23.38
C LEU A 94 -8.51 -12.57 22.22
N GLY A 95 -8.50 -13.26 21.08
CA GLY A 95 -9.30 -12.91 19.91
C GLY A 95 -10.76 -13.36 19.94
N HIS A 96 -11.08 -14.32 20.82
CA HIS A 96 -12.41 -14.93 20.93
C HIS A 96 -13.16 -14.57 22.21
N MET A 97 -12.57 -13.75 23.09
CA MET A 97 -13.29 -13.22 24.25
C MET A 97 -14.14 -11.99 23.92
N ASP A 98 -15.27 -11.88 24.61
CA ASP A 98 -16.11 -10.69 24.67
C ASP A 98 -15.95 -10.06 26.07
N GLY A 99 -15.29 -8.91 26.14
CA GLY A 99 -14.76 -8.40 27.40
C GLY A 99 -13.84 -9.42 28.06
N LEU A 100 -14.13 -9.81 29.30
CA LEU A 100 -13.43 -10.88 30.05
C LEU A 100 -14.22 -12.19 30.08
N SER A 101 -15.13 -12.40 29.12
CA SER A 101 -15.91 -13.62 28.97
C SER A 101 -15.46 -14.38 27.73
N LEU A 102 -15.21 -15.69 27.85
CA LEU A 102 -14.84 -16.53 26.71
C LEU A 102 -15.96 -17.52 26.36
N PRO A 103 -16.73 -17.27 25.28
CA PRO A 103 -17.63 -18.27 24.70
C PRO A 103 -16.81 -19.48 24.23
N PHE A 104 -17.06 -20.65 24.82
CA PHE A 104 -16.28 -21.86 24.51
C PHE A 104 -17.18 -23.10 24.59
N ALA A 105 -17.64 -23.57 23.43
CA ALA A 105 -18.60 -24.68 23.32
C ALA A 105 -17.92 -26.05 23.14
N ALA A 106 -16.77 -26.11 22.49
CA ALA A 106 -16.10 -27.36 22.14
C ALA A 106 -14.58 -27.21 22.09
N THR A 107 -13.87 -28.34 22.20
CA THR A 107 -12.41 -28.40 22.01
C THR A 107 -12.01 -27.83 20.66
N VAL A 108 -11.04 -26.92 20.67
CA VAL A 108 -10.46 -26.31 19.47
C VAL A 108 -9.13 -27.01 19.19
N ARG A 109 -8.92 -27.43 17.95
CA ARG A 109 -7.63 -27.91 17.44
C ARG A 109 -7.34 -27.14 16.17
N ASP A 110 -6.22 -26.43 16.15
CA ASP A 110 -5.91 -25.54 15.04
C ASP A 110 -4.41 -25.52 14.76
N ALA A 111 -4.05 -25.29 13.49
CA ALA A 111 -2.68 -25.26 13.00
C ALA A 111 -2.60 -24.47 11.68
N PRO A 112 -1.49 -23.76 11.44
CA PRO A 112 -1.35 -22.91 10.26
C PRO A 112 -1.27 -23.71 8.95
N LYS A 113 -1.71 -23.11 7.85
CA LYS A 113 -1.63 -23.68 6.49
C LYS A 113 -0.37 -23.27 5.74
N GLN A 114 0.11 -22.04 5.90
CA GLN A 114 1.38 -21.60 5.30
C GLN A 114 2.56 -21.84 6.24
N LYS A 115 3.70 -22.23 5.68
CA LYS A 115 4.93 -22.49 6.45
C LYS A 115 5.56 -21.21 6.97
N VAL A 116 5.52 -20.12 6.21
CA VAL A 116 6.07 -18.81 6.60
C VAL A 116 4.95 -17.80 6.73
N ARG A 117 4.86 -17.15 7.89
CA ARG A 117 3.89 -16.11 8.21
C ARG A 117 4.64 -15.04 8.97
N GLY A 118 5.09 -14.01 8.29
CA GLY A 118 5.92 -12.99 8.90
C GLY A 118 5.60 -11.59 8.44
N THR A 119 6.27 -10.65 9.05
CA THR A 119 6.23 -9.23 8.69
C THR A 119 7.59 -8.61 8.95
N GLN A 120 7.88 -7.54 8.23
CA GLN A 120 9.07 -6.73 8.42
C GLN A 120 8.84 -5.66 9.48
N ILE A 121 9.88 -5.40 10.29
CA ILE A 121 9.99 -4.20 11.11
C ILE A 121 11.26 -3.47 10.70
N GLY A 122 11.09 -2.30 10.07
CA GLY A 122 12.18 -1.41 9.67
C GLY A 122 12.47 -0.36 10.74
N TYR A 123 13.64 -0.41 11.37
CA TYR A 123 14.10 0.64 12.29
C TYR A 123 15.15 1.51 11.56
N ARG A 124 14.68 2.42 10.71
CA ARG A 124 15.52 3.26 9.83
C ARG A 124 14.80 4.57 9.45
N PRO A 125 15.52 5.62 9.01
CA PRO A 125 14.97 6.95 8.70
C PRO A 125 14.12 7.06 7.42
N LYS A 126 13.22 6.09 7.20
CA LYS A 126 12.32 5.99 6.04
C LYS A 126 10.90 5.59 6.44
N ASN A 127 10.77 4.93 7.57
CA ASN A 127 9.52 4.41 8.09
C ASN A 127 8.61 5.54 8.61
N ASN A 128 7.30 5.32 8.57
CA ASN A 128 6.31 6.27 9.07
C ASN A 128 6.27 6.32 10.61
N SER A 129 6.74 5.27 11.31
CA SER A 129 6.65 5.21 12.78
C SER A 129 7.72 4.42 13.53
N TYR A 130 8.17 3.28 13.00
CA TYR A 130 8.94 2.31 13.80
C TYR A 130 10.31 2.81 14.26
N ASP A 131 10.96 3.73 13.55
CA ASP A 131 12.22 4.34 13.97
C ASP A 131 12.07 5.29 15.17
N ALA A 132 10.84 5.73 15.49
CA ALA A 132 10.55 6.50 16.70
C ALA A 132 10.26 5.61 17.93
N TRP A 133 10.28 4.27 17.79
CA TRP A 133 9.84 3.36 18.85
C TRP A 133 10.96 2.97 19.80
N THR A 134 10.61 2.86 21.09
CA THR A 134 11.53 2.29 22.08
C THR A 134 11.63 0.78 21.93
N PRO A 135 12.68 0.14 22.49
CA PRO A 135 12.77 -1.33 22.56
C PRO A 135 11.51 -2.00 23.13
N GLU A 136 10.84 -1.38 24.10
CA GLU A 136 9.62 -1.90 24.71
C GLU A 136 8.42 -1.85 23.75
N MET A 137 8.30 -0.79 22.94
CA MET A 137 7.26 -0.68 21.91
C MET A 137 7.48 -1.71 20.79
N LEU A 138 8.74 -1.86 20.33
CA LEU A 138 9.11 -2.88 19.36
C LEU A 138 8.81 -4.29 19.90
N ALA A 139 9.16 -4.55 21.15
CA ALA A 139 8.88 -5.83 21.79
C ALA A 139 7.38 -6.09 21.91
N ARG A 140 6.60 -5.06 22.28
CA ARG A 140 5.13 -5.12 22.33
C ARG A 140 4.54 -5.50 20.97
N GLN A 141 4.98 -4.87 19.89
CA GLN A 141 4.44 -5.16 18.56
C GLN A 141 4.82 -6.57 18.08
N ILE A 142 6.04 -7.05 18.35
CA ILE A 142 6.43 -8.44 18.05
C ILE A 142 5.55 -9.43 18.82
N GLU A 143 5.24 -9.16 20.10
CA GLU A 143 4.30 -9.96 20.87
C GLU A 143 2.90 -9.97 20.23
N ASP A 144 2.42 -8.82 19.77
CA ASP A 144 1.10 -8.72 19.13
C ASP A 144 1.06 -9.48 17.79
N PHE A 145 2.09 -9.37 16.95
CA PHE A 145 2.21 -10.21 15.74
C PHE A 145 2.30 -11.70 16.05
N ALA A 146 3.02 -12.09 17.10
CA ALA A 146 3.10 -13.48 17.54
C ALA A 146 1.72 -14.01 17.98
N LEU A 147 0.92 -13.22 18.71
CA LEU A 147 -0.46 -13.57 19.08
C LEU A 147 -1.38 -13.72 17.84
N TRP A 148 -1.00 -13.14 16.70
CA TRP A 148 -1.68 -13.30 15.41
C TRP A 148 -1.19 -14.45 14.55
N GLY A 149 -0.24 -15.26 15.06
CA GLY A 149 0.24 -16.44 14.36
C GLY A 149 1.49 -16.19 13.52
N ALA A 150 2.12 -15.01 13.62
CA ALA A 150 3.41 -14.77 13.00
C ALA A 150 4.45 -15.76 13.53
N ASN A 151 5.29 -16.31 12.66
CA ASN A 151 6.39 -17.19 12.98
C ASN A 151 7.76 -16.69 12.53
N ARG A 152 7.81 -15.53 11.87
CA ARG A 152 9.04 -14.88 11.43
C ARG A 152 8.91 -13.36 11.56
N ILE A 153 9.90 -12.72 12.16
CA ILE A 153 10.07 -11.26 12.13
C ILE A 153 11.30 -10.96 11.29
N GLN A 154 11.12 -10.19 10.23
CA GLN A 154 12.24 -9.71 9.43
C GLN A 154 12.65 -8.33 9.91
N ILE A 155 13.93 -8.18 10.25
CA ILE A 155 14.52 -6.95 10.74
C ILE A 155 15.43 -6.40 9.64
N ILE A 156 15.32 -5.12 9.32
CA ILE A 156 16.25 -4.48 8.39
C ILE A 156 17.61 -4.30 9.08
N ALA A 157 18.69 -4.67 8.39
CA ALA A 157 20.05 -4.49 8.89
C ALA A 157 20.33 -3.00 9.18
N PRO A 158 21.14 -2.67 10.21
CA PRO A 158 21.45 -1.27 10.56
C PRO A 158 22.00 -0.44 9.38
N ARG A 159 22.76 -1.09 8.49
CA ARG A 159 23.22 -0.49 7.25
C ARG A 159 22.20 -0.77 6.14
N SER A 160 21.54 0.29 5.68
CA SER A 160 20.62 0.33 4.55
C SER A 160 21.01 1.44 3.57
N ASP A 161 20.20 1.67 2.53
CA ASP A 161 20.33 2.81 1.60
C ASP A 161 19.90 4.16 2.21
N ASP A 162 19.44 4.15 3.45
CA ASP A 162 18.96 5.32 4.18
C ASP A 162 20.06 5.97 5.04
N ALA A 163 19.76 7.13 5.62
CA ALA A 163 20.64 7.75 6.62
C ALA A 163 20.89 6.77 7.80
N PRO A 164 22.08 6.80 8.44
CA PRO A 164 22.40 5.86 9.51
C PRO A 164 21.59 6.09 10.80
N THR A 165 21.06 7.30 11.01
CA THR A 165 20.25 7.67 12.17
C THR A 165 19.14 8.65 11.77
N SER A 166 18.08 8.71 12.58
CA SER A 166 16.97 9.66 12.48
C SER A 166 16.88 10.52 13.74
N PRO A 167 16.47 11.80 13.67
CA PRO A 167 16.29 12.66 14.85
C PRO A 167 15.29 12.12 15.87
N VAL A 168 14.40 11.21 15.46
CA VAL A 168 13.33 10.67 16.31
C VAL A 168 13.71 9.37 17.01
N MET A 169 14.88 8.80 16.70
CA MET A 169 15.31 7.51 17.25
C MET A 169 15.64 7.61 18.75
N PRO A 170 14.95 6.87 19.63
CA PRO A 170 15.29 6.84 21.06
C PRO A 170 16.57 6.05 21.36
N VAL A 171 16.96 5.12 20.47
CA VAL A 171 18.19 4.32 20.58
C VAL A 171 18.87 4.15 19.21
N PRO A 172 20.19 3.92 19.16
CA PRO A 172 20.88 3.57 17.91
C PRO A 172 20.31 2.30 17.27
N PRO A 173 20.30 2.19 15.93
CA PRO A 173 19.74 1.04 15.22
C PRO A 173 20.28 -0.31 15.67
N GLU A 174 21.57 -0.41 16.03
CA GLU A 174 22.17 -1.66 16.50
C GLU A 174 21.50 -2.19 17.77
N LYS A 175 21.13 -1.28 18.69
CA LYS A 175 20.43 -1.66 19.93
C LYS A 175 19.00 -2.10 19.64
N ALA A 176 18.30 -1.41 18.74
CA ALA A 176 16.93 -1.78 18.35
C ALA A 176 16.90 -3.16 17.66
N VAL A 177 17.84 -3.42 16.76
CA VAL A 177 17.97 -4.71 16.04
C VAL A 177 18.20 -5.86 17.02
N VAL A 178 19.10 -5.70 18.00
CA VAL A 178 19.33 -6.71 19.04
C VAL A 178 18.08 -6.95 19.87
N ALA A 179 17.41 -5.88 20.34
CA ALA A 179 16.21 -6.00 21.17
C ALA A 179 15.04 -6.71 20.45
N MET A 180 14.86 -6.43 19.15
CA MET A 180 13.88 -7.12 18.31
C MET A 180 14.21 -8.61 18.17
N ALA A 181 15.47 -8.94 17.88
CA ALA A 181 15.93 -10.32 17.74
C ALA A 181 15.78 -11.11 19.05
N GLU A 182 16.13 -10.52 20.19
CA GLU A 182 15.94 -11.11 21.52
C GLU A 182 14.47 -11.39 21.82
N THR A 183 13.59 -10.44 21.51
CA THR A 183 12.15 -10.59 21.72
C THR A 183 11.57 -11.71 20.86
N ALA A 184 11.87 -11.71 19.56
CA ALA A 184 11.41 -12.76 18.65
C ALA A 184 11.92 -14.14 19.10
N HIS A 185 13.22 -14.26 19.40
CA HIS A 185 13.83 -15.50 19.86
C HIS A 185 13.19 -16.01 21.17
N ARG A 186 12.96 -15.12 22.16
CA ARG A 186 12.30 -15.45 23.43
C ARG A 186 10.92 -16.08 23.22
N LEU A 187 10.15 -15.59 22.25
CA LEU A 187 8.82 -16.09 21.90
C LEU A 187 8.86 -17.38 21.06
N GLY A 188 10.03 -17.80 20.58
CA GLY A 188 10.19 -18.92 19.65
C GLY A 188 9.81 -18.55 18.21
N ILE A 189 9.89 -17.26 17.87
CA ILE A 189 9.65 -16.71 16.53
C ILE A 189 10.99 -16.60 15.80
N GLU A 190 11.00 -16.93 14.52
CA GLU A 190 12.20 -16.92 13.69
C GLU A 190 12.71 -15.48 13.48
N VAL A 191 14.03 -15.30 13.59
CA VAL A 191 14.69 -14.02 13.34
C VAL A 191 15.22 -14.00 11.91
N ALA A 192 14.66 -13.14 11.07
CA ALA A 192 15.14 -12.91 9.71
C ALA A 192 15.81 -11.55 9.60
N ILE A 193 16.86 -11.43 8.78
CA ILE A 193 17.54 -10.17 8.50
C ILE A 193 17.37 -9.83 7.02
N PHE A 194 16.80 -8.66 6.73
CA PHE A 194 16.87 -8.04 5.40
C PHE A 194 18.19 -7.30 5.26
N TYR A 195 19.07 -7.79 4.39
CA TYR A 195 20.47 -7.36 4.29
C TYR A 195 20.78 -6.87 2.88
N PRO A 196 20.62 -5.57 2.61
CA PRO A 196 20.87 -5.02 1.29
C PRO A 196 22.36 -4.97 0.95
N LEU A 197 22.68 -5.29 -0.31
CA LEU A 197 24.04 -5.28 -0.85
C LEU A 197 24.27 -3.99 -1.63
N LEU A 198 24.82 -2.98 -0.95
CA LEU A 198 24.87 -1.59 -1.43
C LEU A 198 26.18 -1.22 -2.17
N GLY A 199 27.18 -2.10 -2.14
CA GLY A 199 28.49 -1.83 -2.74
C GLY A 199 28.60 -2.26 -4.20
N ASP A 200 29.74 -1.94 -4.81
CA ASP A 200 30.18 -2.53 -6.07
C ASP A 200 31.02 -3.79 -5.78
N TYR A 201 30.51 -4.95 -6.19
CA TYR A 201 31.13 -6.24 -5.90
C TYR A 201 31.75 -6.85 -7.15
N ASP A 202 33.04 -7.15 -7.07
CA ASP A 202 33.86 -7.67 -8.17
C ASP A 202 34.53 -9.01 -7.85
N GLY A 203 34.33 -9.54 -6.63
CA GLY A 203 35.01 -10.73 -6.10
C GLY A 203 36.25 -10.42 -5.26
N GLY A 204 36.64 -9.14 -5.18
CA GLY A 204 37.87 -8.64 -4.59
C GLY A 204 37.75 -8.24 -3.12
N ALA A 205 38.19 -7.01 -2.81
CA ALA A 205 38.25 -6.51 -1.44
C ALA A 205 36.87 -6.11 -0.89
N SER A 206 35.97 -5.58 -1.74
CA SER A 206 34.61 -5.19 -1.34
C SER A 206 33.80 -6.40 -0.87
N ASP A 207 33.88 -7.53 -1.57
CA ASP A 207 33.27 -8.80 -1.16
C ASP A 207 33.77 -9.29 0.21
N ARG A 208 35.06 -9.11 0.52
CA ARG A 208 35.63 -9.49 1.82
C ARG A 208 35.13 -8.56 2.93
N ALA A 209 35.17 -7.25 2.69
CA ALA A 209 34.67 -6.27 3.63
C ALA A 209 33.17 -6.45 3.93
N GLU A 210 32.38 -6.86 2.92
CA GLU A 210 30.97 -7.19 3.12
C GLU A 210 30.77 -8.43 3.99
N ALA A 211 31.58 -9.47 3.76
CA ALA A 211 31.56 -10.69 4.58
C ALA A 211 31.96 -10.41 6.04
N ASP A 212 32.99 -9.60 6.26
CA ASP A 212 33.44 -9.20 7.60
C ASP A 212 32.39 -8.35 8.32
N ARG A 213 31.70 -7.45 7.60
CA ARG A 213 30.60 -6.65 8.14
C ARG A 213 29.41 -7.52 8.55
N LEU A 214 29.02 -8.48 7.70
CA LEU A 214 27.98 -9.43 8.04
C LEU A 214 28.38 -10.25 9.28
N ASP A 215 29.62 -10.73 9.34
CA ASP A 215 30.12 -11.50 10.50
C ASP A 215 30.03 -10.69 11.81
N ALA A 216 30.40 -9.42 11.77
CA ALA A 216 30.30 -8.52 12.91
C ALA A 216 28.85 -8.33 13.38
N LEU A 217 27.91 -8.09 12.45
CA LEU A 217 26.49 -7.99 12.79
C LEU A 217 25.95 -9.29 13.37
N LEU A 218 26.24 -10.43 12.74
CA LEU A 218 25.78 -11.73 13.23
C LEU A 218 26.34 -12.06 14.64
N GLY A 219 27.51 -11.53 14.98
CA GLY A 219 28.11 -11.70 16.30
C GLY A 219 27.40 -10.97 17.44
N THR A 220 26.50 -10.03 17.15
CA THR A 220 25.72 -9.32 18.18
C THR A 220 24.33 -9.91 18.40
N LEU A 221 23.85 -10.79 17.51
CA LEU A 221 22.49 -11.28 17.51
C LEU A 221 22.35 -12.62 18.26
N PRO A 222 21.27 -12.82 19.03
CA PRO A 222 21.05 -14.07 19.77
C PRO A 222 20.69 -15.25 18.86
N ALA A 223 20.04 -14.97 17.73
CA ALA A 223 19.62 -15.94 16.73
C ALA A 223 19.44 -15.26 15.38
N VAL A 224 19.74 -15.99 14.30
CA VAL A 224 19.34 -15.66 12.92
C VAL A 224 18.94 -16.95 12.23
N ASP A 225 17.71 -17.00 11.76
CA ASP A 225 17.11 -18.14 11.06
C ASP A 225 17.07 -17.94 9.54
N ALA A 226 17.10 -16.68 9.06
CA ALA A 226 17.11 -16.39 7.63
C ALA A 226 17.79 -15.06 7.29
N LEU A 227 18.51 -15.03 6.16
CA LEU A 227 19.10 -13.83 5.58
C LEU A 227 18.51 -13.58 4.19
N TYR A 228 17.97 -12.38 3.96
CA TYR A 228 17.33 -11.97 2.71
C TYR A 228 18.22 -10.97 2.00
N LEU A 229 18.59 -11.29 0.76
CA LEU A 229 19.37 -10.41 -0.10
C LEU A 229 18.47 -9.90 -1.24
N PRO A 230 18.08 -8.61 -1.25
CA PRO A 230 17.35 -8.04 -2.38
C PRO A 230 18.22 -8.03 -3.64
N GLY A 231 17.60 -8.22 -4.80
CA GLY A 231 18.29 -8.18 -6.10
C GLY A 231 18.76 -6.80 -6.54
N GLY A 232 17.98 -5.74 -6.25
CA GLY A 232 18.18 -4.44 -6.91
C GLY A 232 17.40 -3.23 -6.38
N ASP A 233 16.82 -3.31 -5.17
CA ASP A 233 16.10 -2.20 -4.51
C ASP A 233 16.07 -2.43 -2.98
N PRO A 234 17.10 -1.97 -2.25
CA PRO A 234 18.30 -1.29 -2.77
C PRO A 234 19.41 -2.27 -3.21
N GLY A 235 20.32 -1.77 -4.04
CA GLY A 235 21.43 -2.52 -4.64
C GLY A 235 21.32 -2.58 -6.17
N HIS A 236 22.36 -3.09 -6.83
CA HIS A 236 22.43 -3.13 -8.31
C HIS A 236 23.33 -4.26 -8.82
N THR A 237 23.56 -5.28 -7.99
CA THR A 237 24.54 -6.33 -8.30
C THR A 237 23.97 -7.34 -9.30
N GLN A 238 24.61 -7.46 -10.45
CA GLN A 238 24.22 -8.43 -11.49
C GLN A 238 24.31 -9.88 -10.97
N PRO A 239 23.39 -10.79 -11.37
CA PRO A 239 23.32 -12.16 -10.86
C PRO A 239 24.65 -12.94 -10.89
N THR A 240 25.45 -12.76 -11.95
CA THR A 240 26.74 -13.42 -12.13
C THR A 240 27.79 -13.02 -11.09
N ARG A 241 27.62 -11.86 -10.44
CA ARG A 241 28.42 -11.37 -9.30
C ARG A 241 27.73 -11.63 -7.96
N LEU A 242 26.40 -11.50 -7.94
CA LEU A 242 25.58 -11.71 -6.76
C LEU A 242 25.68 -13.15 -6.22
N PHE A 243 25.63 -14.17 -7.08
CA PHE A 243 25.66 -15.58 -6.64
C PHE A 243 26.99 -15.98 -5.96
N PRO A 244 28.17 -15.65 -6.53
CA PRO A 244 29.44 -15.86 -5.83
C PRO A 244 29.53 -15.14 -4.47
N LEU A 245 29.07 -13.90 -4.38
CA LEU A 245 29.03 -13.15 -3.13
C LEU A 245 28.06 -13.79 -2.13
N ALA A 246 26.83 -14.09 -2.54
CA ALA A 246 25.84 -14.76 -1.69
C ALA A 246 26.34 -16.12 -1.18
N LYS A 247 27.07 -16.88 -2.01
CA LYS A 247 27.76 -18.11 -1.57
C LYS A 247 28.77 -17.82 -0.46
N ARG A 248 29.57 -16.75 -0.56
CA ARG A 248 30.49 -16.32 0.51
C ARG A 248 29.72 -15.97 1.78
N LEU A 249 28.71 -15.12 1.69
CA LEU A 249 27.88 -14.69 2.82
C LEU A 249 27.16 -15.87 3.49
N SER A 250 26.71 -16.88 2.72
CA SER A 250 26.11 -18.09 3.26
C SER A 250 27.04 -18.88 4.19
N ARG A 251 28.35 -18.85 3.93
CA ARG A 251 29.34 -19.54 4.79
C ARG A 251 29.52 -18.78 6.09
N VAL A 252 29.59 -17.45 6.04
CA VAL A 252 29.65 -16.58 7.23
C VAL A 252 28.41 -16.80 8.09
N LEU A 253 27.24 -16.72 7.47
CA LEU A 253 25.95 -16.95 8.13
C LEU A 253 25.91 -18.30 8.84
N ARG A 254 26.25 -19.39 8.14
CA ARG A 254 26.15 -20.75 8.67
C ARG A 254 27.29 -21.17 9.60
N ALA A 255 28.41 -20.45 9.59
CA ALA A 255 29.45 -20.62 10.61
C ALA A 255 28.93 -20.27 12.01
N ARG A 256 28.02 -19.30 12.11
CA ARG A 256 27.37 -18.89 13.37
C ARG A 256 26.02 -19.57 13.59
N PHE A 257 25.21 -19.67 12.53
CA PHE A 257 23.85 -20.21 12.58
C PHE A 257 23.68 -21.35 11.56
N PRO A 258 24.05 -22.59 11.90
CA PRO A 258 24.19 -23.69 10.94
C PRO A 258 22.92 -24.04 10.14
N ARG A 259 21.74 -23.71 10.67
CA ARG A 259 20.44 -23.97 10.03
C ARG A 259 19.85 -22.77 9.30
N ALA A 260 20.52 -21.62 9.32
CA ALA A 260 19.99 -20.41 8.74
C ALA A 260 19.81 -20.52 7.21
N GLU A 261 18.65 -20.05 6.76
CA GLU A 261 18.30 -19.94 5.35
C GLU A 261 18.98 -18.72 4.72
N LEU A 262 19.31 -18.81 3.43
CA LEU A 262 19.67 -17.64 2.63
C LEU A 262 18.73 -17.54 1.44
N LEU A 263 18.13 -16.37 1.26
CA LEU A 263 17.16 -16.08 0.20
C LEU A 263 17.65 -14.93 -0.66
N ILE A 264 17.30 -14.98 -1.95
CA ILE A 264 17.58 -13.93 -2.92
C ILE A 264 16.28 -13.56 -3.66
N SER A 265 16.06 -12.28 -3.96
CA SER A 265 14.98 -11.84 -4.85
C SER A 265 15.49 -11.45 -6.24
N THR A 266 14.56 -11.33 -7.18
CA THR A 266 14.80 -10.77 -8.52
C THR A 266 14.39 -9.31 -8.63
N GLN A 267 14.25 -8.63 -7.49
CA GLN A 267 13.82 -7.24 -7.41
C GLN A 267 14.78 -6.35 -8.22
N GLY A 268 14.23 -5.42 -9.01
CA GLY A 268 14.99 -4.49 -9.84
C GLY A 268 15.58 -5.05 -11.13
N PHE A 269 15.59 -6.38 -11.33
CA PHE A 269 16.19 -7.00 -12.51
C PHE A 269 15.47 -6.64 -13.82
N ASP A 270 16.28 -6.34 -14.84
CA ASP A 270 15.84 -6.31 -16.23
C ASP A 270 15.66 -7.74 -16.78
N ALA A 271 15.25 -7.89 -18.03
CA ALA A 271 15.05 -9.22 -18.63
C ALA A 271 16.33 -10.05 -18.67
N ALA A 272 17.48 -9.44 -18.99
CA ALA A 272 18.75 -10.15 -19.12
C ALA A 272 19.26 -10.63 -17.75
N ALA A 273 19.16 -9.79 -16.72
CA ALA A 273 19.47 -10.14 -15.34
C ALA A 273 18.51 -11.21 -14.82
N LEU A 274 17.22 -11.13 -15.14
CA LEU A 274 16.27 -12.17 -14.75
C LEU A 274 16.65 -13.53 -15.36
N ASP A 275 17.01 -13.58 -16.64
CA ASP A 275 17.44 -14.82 -17.29
C ASP A 275 18.76 -15.35 -16.73
N ALA A 276 19.73 -14.47 -16.46
CA ALA A 276 20.98 -14.84 -15.80
C ALA A 276 20.73 -15.39 -14.38
N PHE A 277 19.79 -14.82 -13.62
CA PHE A 277 19.38 -15.35 -12.32
C PHE A 277 18.88 -16.78 -12.43
N PHE A 278 17.95 -17.05 -13.36
CA PHE A 278 17.42 -18.40 -13.52
C PHE A 278 18.49 -19.38 -13.99
N ALA A 279 19.39 -18.98 -14.89
CA ALA A 279 20.53 -19.79 -15.30
C ALA A 279 21.42 -20.18 -14.10
N GLU A 280 21.65 -19.27 -13.15
CA GLU A 280 22.38 -19.61 -11.92
C GLU A 280 21.58 -20.55 -11.01
N THR A 281 20.25 -20.39 -10.90
CA THR A 281 19.40 -21.33 -10.13
C THR A 281 19.32 -22.73 -10.76
N ASP A 282 19.48 -22.85 -12.09
CA ASP A 282 19.52 -24.13 -12.82
C ASP A 282 20.71 -25.00 -12.40
N ARG A 283 21.78 -24.37 -11.88
CA ARG A 283 22.95 -25.04 -11.33
C ARG A 283 22.71 -25.63 -9.93
N ARG A 284 21.53 -25.38 -9.34
CA ARG A 284 21.09 -25.87 -8.03
C ARG A 284 22.12 -25.61 -6.91
N PRO A 285 22.57 -24.35 -6.70
CA PRO A 285 23.45 -24.03 -5.58
C PRO A 285 22.87 -24.52 -4.24
N PRO A 286 23.59 -25.38 -3.48
CA PRO A 286 23.08 -25.94 -2.21
C PRO A 286 23.06 -24.91 -1.08
N TRP A 287 23.66 -23.73 -1.29
CA TRP A 287 23.65 -22.65 -0.32
C TRP A 287 22.38 -21.80 -0.38
N LEU A 288 21.68 -21.77 -1.53
CA LEU A 288 20.43 -21.04 -1.69
C LEU A 288 19.28 -21.84 -1.08
N SER A 289 18.46 -21.20 -0.25
CA SER A 289 17.36 -21.87 0.47
C SER A 289 16.00 -21.60 -0.15
N ALA A 290 15.75 -20.38 -0.64
CA ALA A 290 14.50 -20.01 -1.30
C ALA A 290 14.69 -18.75 -2.16
N VAL A 291 13.69 -18.44 -2.98
CA VAL A 291 13.57 -17.17 -3.72
C VAL A 291 12.41 -16.39 -3.14
N PHE A 292 12.59 -15.10 -2.88
CA PHE A 292 11.48 -14.24 -2.43
C PHE A 292 11.04 -13.26 -3.54
N VAL A 293 9.73 -12.99 -3.60
CA VAL A 293 9.08 -12.21 -4.67
C VAL A 293 8.28 -11.08 -4.05
N GLY A 294 8.64 -9.84 -4.36
CA GLY A 294 8.04 -8.63 -3.79
C GLY A 294 7.96 -7.48 -4.80
N PRO A 295 7.98 -6.22 -4.34
CA PRO A 295 8.02 -5.05 -5.21
C PRO A 295 9.10 -5.12 -6.29
N GLN A 296 8.90 -4.35 -7.36
CA GLN A 296 9.82 -4.23 -8.50
C GLN A 296 10.32 -5.56 -9.11
N THR A 297 9.51 -6.61 -9.06
CA THR A 297 9.85 -7.92 -9.62
C THR A 297 9.12 -8.14 -10.94
N ARG A 298 9.85 -8.30 -12.05
CA ARG A 298 9.34 -8.26 -13.44
C ARG A 298 8.33 -9.33 -13.87
N ILE A 299 8.22 -10.44 -13.15
CA ILE A 299 7.26 -11.52 -13.46
C ILE A 299 6.49 -11.92 -12.20
N ALA A 300 5.27 -12.42 -12.38
CA ALA A 300 4.42 -12.82 -11.26
C ALA A 300 5.01 -13.99 -10.44
N ALA A 301 4.52 -14.17 -9.20
CA ALA A 301 4.91 -15.29 -8.35
C ALA A 301 4.61 -16.67 -8.98
N SER A 302 3.50 -16.79 -9.73
CA SER A 302 3.17 -18.01 -10.49
C SER A 302 4.22 -18.35 -11.55
N ASP A 303 4.86 -17.34 -12.13
CA ASP A 303 5.85 -17.51 -13.17
C ASP A 303 7.21 -17.87 -12.57
N HIS A 304 7.53 -17.32 -11.40
CA HIS A 304 8.65 -17.80 -10.59
C HIS A 304 8.50 -19.27 -10.22
N LEU A 305 7.34 -19.68 -9.69
CA LEU A 305 7.06 -21.08 -9.34
C LEU A 305 7.28 -22.01 -10.54
N ARG A 306 6.75 -21.62 -11.71
CA ARG A 306 6.90 -22.36 -12.96
C ARG A 306 8.34 -22.44 -13.44
N ARG A 307 9.10 -21.33 -13.43
CA ARG A 307 10.51 -21.32 -13.87
C ARG A 307 11.43 -22.07 -12.92
N LEU A 308 11.22 -21.95 -11.61
CA LEU A 308 11.99 -22.68 -10.59
C LEU A 308 11.65 -24.17 -10.57
N GLY A 309 10.46 -24.58 -11.01
CA GLY A 309 10.08 -25.99 -11.15
C GLY A 309 10.26 -26.80 -9.86
N GLY A 310 9.95 -26.19 -8.70
CA GLY A 310 10.06 -26.81 -7.37
C GLY A 310 11.48 -26.97 -6.82
N ARG A 311 12.53 -26.52 -7.53
CA ARG A 311 13.92 -26.60 -7.06
C ARG A 311 14.18 -25.76 -5.81
N TYR A 312 13.55 -24.59 -5.76
CA TYR A 312 13.57 -23.69 -4.61
C TYR A 312 12.13 -23.29 -4.31
N PRO A 313 11.73 -23.25 -3.02
CA PRO A 313 10.44 -22.69 -2.67
C PRO A 313 10.43 -21.19 -2.97
N VAL A 314 9.23 -20.68 -3.30
CA VAL A 314 8.97 -19.24 -3.45
C VAL A 314 8.30 -18.74 -2.18
N GLU A 315 8.79 -17.62 -1.68
CA GLU A 315 8.21 -16.87 -0.58
C GLU A 315 7.73 -15.50 -1.05
N LEU A 316 6.57 -15.05 -0.59
CA LEU A 316 6.06 -13.74 -0.93
C LEU A 316 6.65 -12.67 -0.01
N TYR A 317 6.86 -11.49 -0.58
CA TYR A 317 7.24 -10.28 0.12
C TYR A 317 6.28 -9.15 -0.25
N PRO A 318 4.98 -9.25 0.14
CA PRO A 318 3.93 -8.36 -0.34
C PRO A 318 4.03 -6.96 0.30
N ASP A 319 3.90 -5.93 -0.51
CA ASP A 319 3.77 -4.54 -0.08
C ASP A 319 2.40 -4.26 0.56
N THR A 320 2.37 -4.09 1.87
CA THR A 320 1.13 -3.76 2.59
C THR A 320 0.98 -2.26 2.86
N ALA A 321 2.03 -1.46 2.62
CA ALA A 321 2.14 -0.08 3.11
C ALA A 321 1.77 0.99 2.11
N HIS A 322 1.91 0.74 0.81
CA HIS A 322 1.76 1.78 -0.21
C HIS A 322 0.42 1.71 -0.94
N ALA A 323 -0.12 2.88 -1.32
CA ALA A 323 -1.38 2.99 -2.08
C ALA A 323 -1.15 3.35 -3.57
N MET A 324 0.00 3.92 -3.91
CA MET A 324 0.40 4.29 -5.27
C MET A 324 1.91 4.07 -5.46
N GLN A 325 2.39 4.02 -6.70
CA GLN A 325 3.81 3.76 -6.98
C GLN A 325 4.34 2.52 -6.21
N ALA A 326 3.52 1.45 -6.22
CA ALA A 326 3.57 0.33 -5.29
C ALA A 326 3.45 -1.02 -6.00
N GLN A 327 3.70 -2.12 -5.29
CA GLN A 327 3.40 -3.46 -5.81
C GLN A 327 1.89 -3.72 -5.92
N LEU A 328 1.11 -3.18 -4.98
CA LEU A 328 -0.34 -3.34 -4.89
C LEU A 328 -1.01 -1.96 -4.91
N PRO A 329 -1.02 -1.22 -6.03
CA PRO A 329 -1.61 0.13 -6.08
C PRO A 329 -3.14 0.10 -5.97
N VAL A 330 -3.75 1.25 -5.68
CA VAL A 330 -5.17 1.52 -5.98
C VAL A 330 -5.21 2.04 -7.43
N PRO A 331 -5.73 1.27 -8.40
CA PRO A 331 -5.51 1.57 -9.82
C PRO A 331 -6.32 2.77 -10.34
N ASP A 332 -7.50 3.04 -9.79
CA ASP A 332 -8.42 4.11 -10.20
C ASP A 332 -8.60 5.14 -9.07
N TRP A 333 -7.51 5.47 -8.39
CA TRP A 333 -7.55 6.34 -7.22
C TRP A 333 -7.77 7.80 -7.62
N TYR A 334 -8.83 8.41 -7.09
CA TYR A 334 -9.14 9.80 -7.44
C TYR A 334 -7.99 10.75 -7.04
N PRO A 335 -7.62 11.72 -7.91
CA PRO A 335 -6.50 12.64 -7.66
C PRO A 335 -6.56 13.37 -6.32
N ALA A 336 -7.77 13.69 -5.85
CA ALA A 336 -7.96 14.38 -4.58
C ALA A 336 -7.46 13.56 -3.38
N PHE A 337 -7.67 12.23 -3.40
CA PHE A 337 -7.09 11.35 -2.38
C PHE A 337 -5.59 11.23 -2.58
N ALA A 338 -5.13 10.93 -3.79
CA ALA A 338 -3.70 10.75 -4.07
C ALA A 338 -2.83 11.95 -3.67
N LEU A 339 -3.29 13.18 -3.95
CA LEU A 339 -2.56 14.41 -3.63
C LEU A 339 -2.54 14.77 -2.14
N VAL A 340 -3.61 14.42 -1.41
CA VAL A 340 -3.78 14.76 0.01
C VAL A 340 -3.22 13.66 0.91
N GLU A 341 -3.53 12.40 0.62
CA GLU A 341 -3.15 11.25 1.44
C GLU A 341 -1.75 10.70 1.10
N GLY A 342 -1.32 10.86 -0.15
CA GLY A 342 0.02 10.49 -0.61
C GLY A 342 0.26 8.99 -0.71
N ARG A 343 1.54 8.62 -0.78
CA ARG A 343 1.99 7.25 -1.10
C ARG A 343 1.81 6.25 0.04
N GLU A 344 1.98 6.70 1.28
CA GLU A 344 2.03 5.87 2.50
C GLU A 344 0.94 6.27 3.53
N PRO A 345 -0.36 6.32 3.14
CA PRO A 345 -1.42 6.69 4.07
C PRO A 345 -1.78 5.54 5.00
N VAL A 346 -2.63 5.84 6.00
CA VAL A 346 -3.34 4.81 6.75
C VAL A 346 -4.27 4.07 5.79
N ASN A 347 -3.98 2.80 5.45
CA ASN A 347 -4.54 2.16 4.27
C ASN A 347 -5.19 0.78 4.52
N PRO A 348 -6.17 0.64 5.44
CA PRO A 348 -6.88 -0.63 5.58
C PRO A 348 -7.60 -0.99 4.28
N ARG A 349 -7.22 -2.12 3.66
CA ARG A 349 -7.77 -2.59 2.36
C ARG A 349 -8.19 -4.07 2.39
N PRO A 350 -9.20 -4.44 3.20
CA PRO A 350 -9.59 -5.84 3.37
C PRO A 350 -9.91 -6.61 2.08
N ALA A 351 -10.59 -6.01 1.10
CA ALA A 351 -10.96 -6.67 -0.14
C ALA A 351 -9.76 -6.79 -1.09
N ALA A 352 -9.00 -5.71 -1.28
CA ALA A 352 -7.82 -5.72 -2.14
C ALA A 352 -6.73 -6.66 -1.64
N MET A 353 -6.42 -6.65 -0.34
CA MET A 353 -5.41 -7.55 0.24
C MET A 353 -5.84 -9.01 0.18
N ARG A 354 -7.15 -9.31 0.30
CA ARG A 354 -7.68 -10.65 0.07
C ARG A 354 -7.54 -11.10 -1.39
N ALA A 355 -7.84 -10.21 -2.35
CA ALA A 355 -7.65 -10.50 -3.77
C ALA A 355 -6.16 -10.75 -4.10
N ALA A 356 -5.27 -9.93 -3.56
CA ALA A 356 -3.82 -10.10 -3.66
C ALA A 356 -3.37 -11.45 -3.09
N PHE A 357 -3.80 -11.79 -1.86
CA PHE A 357 -3.49 -13.08 -1.23
C PHE A 357 -3.97 -14.25 -2.09
N ALA A 358 -5.24 -14.25 -2.50
CA ALA A 358 -5.82 -15.33 -3.31
C ALA A 358 -5.07 -15.54 -4.64
N ARG A 359 -4.57 -14.46 -5.24
CA ARG A 359 -3.83 -14.51 -6.51
C ARG A 359 -2.37 -14.93 -6.35
N MET A 360 -1.71 -14.49 -5.29
CA MET A 360 -0.26 -14.62 -5.10
C MET A 360 0.14 -15.83 -4.26
N ALA A 361 -0.66 -16.18 -3.24
CA ALA A 361 -0.34 -17.22 -2.27
C ALA A 361 -0.26 -18.66 -2.83
N PRO A 362 -1.10 -19.08 -3.80
CA PRO A 362 -1.12 -20.48 -4.24
C PRO A 362 0.25 -21.00 -4.70
N GLY A 363 0.68 -22.14 -4.14
CA GLY A 363 1.95 -22.80 -4.46
C GLY A 363 3.19 -22.19 -3.79
N THR A 364 3.05 -21.05 -3.11
CA THR A 364 4.16 -20.45 -2.33
C THR A 364 4.24 -21.07 -0.93
N ARG A 365 5.36 -20.88 -0.23
CA ARG A 365 5.52 -21.39 1.14
C ARG A 365 4.91 -20.48 2.21
N GLY A 366 4.46 -19.28 1.83
CA GLY A 366 4.03 -18.24 2.76
C GLY A 366 4.58 -16.86 2.41
N ALA A 367 4.47 -15.93 3.35
CA ALA A 367 4.78 -14.52 3.13
C ALA A 367 5.52 -13.88 4.32
N VAL A 368 6.36 -12.88 4.03
CA VAL A 368 6.83 -11.85 4.98
C VAL A 368 6.38 -10.50 4.43
N SER A 369 5.38 -9.85 5.02
CA SER A 369 4.90 -8.55 4.51
C SER A 369 5.95 -7.45 4.66
N TYR A 370 6.07 -6.61 3.63
CA TYR A 370 6.82 -5.37 3.65
C TYR A 370 5.93 -4.25 4.23
N SER A 371 6.39 -3.64 5.33
CA SER A 371 5.67 -2.61 6.08
C SER A 371 6.57 -1.41 6.35
N GLU A 372 6.00 -0.21 6.29
CA GLU A 372 6.68 1.04 6.64
C GLU A 372 6.29 1.57 8.03
N GLY A 373 5.39 0.91 8.77
CA GLY A 373 5.00 1.40 10.09
C GLY A 373 3.64 0.90 10.56
N VAL A 374 2.96 1.75 11.33
CA VAL A 374 1.60 1.47 11.82
C VAL A 374 0.51 1.75 10.80
N ASN A 375 0.80 2.42 9.69
CA ASN A 375 -0.18 2.84 8.69
C ASN A 375 -0.87 1.65 7.99
N ASP A 376 -0.18 0.51 7.89
CA ASP A 376 -0.67 -0.72 7.28
C ASP A 376 -1.02 -1.83 8.29
N ASP A 377 -1.24 -1.46 9.55
CA ASP A 377 -1.48 -2.40 10.64
C ASP A 377 -2.59 -3.41 10.34
N TRP A 378 -3.71 -2.97 9.74
CA TRP A 378 -4.79 -3.86 9.31
C TRP A 378 -4.31 -4.90 8.30
N ASN A 379 -3.62 -4.44 7.26
CA ASN A 379 -3.19 -5.27 6.15
C ASN A 379 -2.24 -6.37 6.65
N VAL A 380 -1.28 -6.01 7.51
CA VAL A 380 -0.36 -6.99 8.13
C VAL A 380 -1.14 -8.06 8.93
N HIS A 381 -2.07 -7.64 9.80
CA HIS A 381 -2.88 -8.59 10.58
C HIS A 381 -3.74 -9.50 9.69
N GLN A 382 -4.31 -8.96 8.61
CA GLN A 382 -5.11 -9.74 7.66
C GLN A 382 -4.24 -10.76 6.92
N TRP A 383 -3.05 -10.38 6.46
CA TRP A 383 -2.10 -11.29 5.81
C TRP A 383 -1.65 -12.41 6.75
N LEU A 384 -1.38 -12.11 8.03
CA LEU A 384 -1.07 -13.12 9.04
C LEU A 384 -2.25 -14.10 9.24
N ALA A 385 -3.47 -13.59 9.33
CA ALA A 385 -4.67 -14.41 9.50
C ALA A 385 -4.94 -15.32 8.29
N MET A 386 -4.81 -14.79 7.06
CA MET A 386 -4.94 -15.59 5.83
C MET A 386 -3.80 -16.59 5.67
N GLY A 387 -2.58 -16.27 6.13
CA GLY A 387 -1.47 -17.22 6.17
C GLY A 387 -1.69 -18.36 7.18
N TRP A 388 -2.39 -18.08 8.28
CA TRP A 388 -2.84 -19.11 9.22
C TRP A 388 -3.91 -20.00 8.59
N ASN A 389 -4.99 -19.40 8.08
CA ASN A 389 -6.09 -20.09 7.41
C ASN A 389 -6.58 -19.30 6.18
N PRO A 390 -6.22 -19.73 4.96
CA PRO A 390 -6.68 -19.10 3.71
C PRO A 390 -8.19 -19.11 3.51
N ASP A 391 -8.88 -20.05 4.16
CA ASP A 391 -10.34 -20.22 4.07
C ASP A 391 -11.09 -19.51 5.20
N ALA A 392 -10.41 -18.70 6.02
CA ALA A 392 -11.04 -17.96 7.11
C ALA A 392 -12.08 -16.94 6.59
N ASP A 393 -13.20 -16.82 7.30
CA ASP A 393 -14.21 -15.81 7.02
C ASP A 393 -13.61 -14.41 7.29
N PRO A 394 -13.61 -13.49 6.31
CA PRO A 394 -13.18 -12.11 6.52
C PRO A 394 -13.88 -11.41 7.68
N ALA A 395 -15.16 -11.72 7.93
CA ALA A 395 -15.90 -11.15 9.05
C ALA A 395 -15.33 -11.62 10.41
N GLU A 396 -14.86 -12.87 10.50
CA GLU A 396 -14.22 -13.39 11.71
C GLU A 396 -12.86 -12.74 11.96
N ILE A 397 -12.06 -12.52 10.91
CA ILE A 397 -10.79 -11.79 11.00
C ILE A 397 -11.03 -10.37 11.54
N ALA A 398 -12.01 -9.67 10.97
CA ALA A 398 -12.38 -8.32 11.38
C ALA A 398 -12.92 -8.28 12.82
N ALA A 399 -13.79 -9.21 13.19
CA ALA A 399 -14.32 -9.30 14.55
C ALA A 399 -13.23 -9.64 15.58
N ARG A 400 -12.28 -10.52 15.24
CA ARG A 400 -11.11 -10.81 16.06
C ARG A 400 -10.26 -9.56 16.27
N HIS A 401 -9.97 -8.81 15.20
CA HIS A 401 -9.22 -7.56 15.27
C HIS A 401 -9.91 -6.52 16.14
N ALA A 402 -11.20 -6.31 15.92
CA ALA A 402 -12.06 -5.41 16.66
C ALA A 402 -12.06 -5.73 18.18
N ARG A 403 -12.31 -6.99 18.55
CA ARG A 403 -12.26 -7.43 19.95
C ARG A 403 -10.86 -7.35 20.55
N THR A 404 -9.81 -7.54 19.75
CA THR A 404 -8.43 -7.59 20.26
C THR A 404 -7.89 -6.21 20.62
N TYR A 405 -8.19 -5.19 19.80
CA TYR A 405 -7.56 -3.88 19.89
C TYR A 405 -8.50 -2.74 20.29
N PHE A 406 -9.82 -2.94 20.17
CA PHE A 406 -10.83 -1.93 20.47
C PHE A 406 -11.81 -2.38 21.56
N GLY A 407 -11.87 -3.69 21.82
CA GLY A 407 -12.71 -4.28 22.87
C GLY A 407 -14.20 -4.34 22.54
N THR A 408 -14.58 -4.04 21.29
CA THR A 408 -15.96 -4.19 20.81
C THR A 408 -15.96 -4.63 19.35
N ALA A 409 -16.86 -5.56 19.01
CA ALA A 409 -17.03 -6.05 17.65
C ALA A 409 -17.53 -4.97 16.67
N GLY A 410 -18.07 -3.85 17.17
CA GLY A 410 -18.53 -2.73 16.34
C GLY A 410 -17.44 -2.12 15.45
N PHE A 411 -16.16 -2.24 15.83
CA PHE A 411 -15.04 -1.78 14.99
C PHE A 411 -14.78 -2.65 13.76
N ALA A 412 -15.38 -3.84 13.66
CA ALA A 412 -15.10 -4.79 12.57
C ALA A 412 -15.47 -4.26 11.19
N ALA A 413 -16.44 -3.35 11.08
CA ALA A 413 -16.87 -2.78 9.80
C ALA A 413 -15.91 -1.70 9.26
N ILE A 414 -15.16 -1.02 10.14
CA ILE A 414 -14.41 0.20 9.78
C ILE A 414 -13.38 -0.04 8.67
N PRO A 415 -12.55 -1.10 8.69
CA PRO A 415 -11.59 -1.32 7.62
C PRO A 415 -12.24 -1.38 6.23
N ALA A 416 -13.39 -2.03 6.10
CA ALA A 416 -14.11 -2.12 4.83
C ALA A 416 -14.74 -0.76 4.44
N MET A 417 -15.33 -0.04 5.41
CA MET A 417 -15.89 1.29 5.17
C MET A 417 -14.83 2.29 4.68
N LEU A 418 -13.60 2.22 5.21
CA LEU A 418 -12.50 3.07 4.77
C LEU A 418 -11.91 2.67 3.41
N GLU A 419 -11.93 1.38 3.06
CA GLU A 419 -11.60 0.95 1.70
C GLU A 419 -12.64 1.44 0.69
N ASP A 420 -13.93 1.38 1.06
CA ASP A 420 -15.04 1.87 0.23
C ASP A 420 -15.04 3.39 0.06
N ASN A 421 -14.49 4.15 1.01
CA ASN A 421 -14.33 5.60 0.87
C ASN A 421 -13.47 5.98 -0.35
N TRP A 422 -12.48 5.16 -0.70
CA TRP A 422 -11.61 5.39 -1.87
C TRP A 422 -12.26 5.01 -3.22
N ARG A 423 -13.48 4.46 -3.21
CA ARG A 423 -14.17 4.06 -4.44
C ARG A 423 -14.95 5.24 -5.03
N GLY A 424 -14.64 5.57 -6.27
CA GLY A 424 -15.35 6.59 -7.03
C GLY A 424 -15.06 8.01 -6.54
N ASP A 425 -15.80 8.96 -7.12
CA ASP A 425 -15.60 10.39 -6.89
C ASP A 425 -15.88 10.79 -5.43
N PRO A 426 -14.89 11.33 -4.69
CA PRO A 426 -15.08 11.74 -3.30
C PRO A 426 -16.24 12.74 -3.15
N ALA A 427 -16.46 13.62 -4.13
CA ALA A 427 -17.51 14.65 -4.04
C ALA A 427 -18.92 14.02 -4.01
N GLY A 428 -19.12 12.93 -4.76
CA GLY A 428 -20.36 12.17 -4.82
C GLY A 428 -20.49 11.07 -3.76
N ASN A 429 -19.39 10.70 -3.09
CA ASN A 429 -19.39 9.59 -2.13
C ASN A 429 -19.90 10.02 -0.74
N GLU A 430 -21.22 9.91 -0.52
CA GLU A 430 -21.83 10.13 0.81
C GLU A 430 -21.43 9.08 1.86
N GLY A 431 -20.85 7.95 1.44
CA GLY A 431 -20.31 6.92 2.33
C GLY A 431 -19.25 7.47 3.28
N ILE A 432 -18.44 8.43 2.82
CA ILE A 432 -17.40 9.09 3.60
C ILE A 432 -17.95 9.75 4.87
N ASP A 433 -19.05 10.49 4.75
CA ASP A 433 -19.69 11.14 5.90
C ASP A 433 -20.29 10.11 6.87
N ARG A 434 -20.86 9.01 6.34
CA ARG A 434 -21.36 7.89 7.16
C ARG A 434 -20.25 7.17 7.90
N THR A 435 -19.09 6.98 7.25
CA THR A 435 -17.90 6.38 7.87
C THR A 435 -17.40 7.23 9.03
N LEU A 436 -17.25 8.54 8.84
CA LEU A 436 -16.85 9.44 9.93
C LEU A 436 -17.85 9.39 11.10
N ALA A 437 -19.15 9.50 10.82
CA ALA A 437 -20.19 9.45 11.86
C ALA A 437 -20.19 8.11 12.62
N PHE A 438 -19.98 7.00 11.91
CA PHE A 438 -19.89 5.67 12.53
C PHE A 438 -18.68 5.56 13.45
N VAL A 439 -17.50 6.00 12.99
CA VAL A 439 -16.27 5.97 13.79
C VAL A 439 -16.38 6.88 15.03
N ASP A 440 -17.00 8.05 14.90
CA ASP A 440 -17.24 8.98 16.00
C ASP A 440 -18.26 8.44 17.02
N GLY A 441 -19.24 7.64 16.58
CA GLY A 441 -20.26 7.04 17.44
C GLY A 441 -19.79 5.84 18.26
N LEU A 442 -18.60 5.29 17.98
CA LEU A 442 -18.09 4.11 18.69
C LEU A 442 -17.40 4.47 20.00
N SER A 443 -17.71 3.67 21.03
CA SER A 443 -17.05 3.72 22.33
C SER A 443 -16.00 2.60 22.44
N PRO A 444 -14.70 2.88 22.28
CA PRO A 444 -13.66 1.89 22.47
C PRO A 444 -13.51 1.52 23.96
N ALA A 445 -12.97 0.34 24.22
CA ALA A 445 -12.64 -0.07 25.58
C ALA A 445 -11.53 0.82 26.17
N PRO A 446 -11.45 0.98 27.52
CA PRO A 446 -10.46 1.86 28.16
C PRO A 446 -9.00 1.50 27.90
N TRP A 447 -8.73 0.27 27.50
CA TRP A 447 -7.39 -0.24 27.19
C TRP A 447 -7.06 -0.19 25.68
N ALA A 448 -7.98 0.25 24.84
CA ALA A 448 -7.74 0.41 23.41
C ALA A 448 -6.61 1.43 23.19
N GLY A 449 -5.70 1.11 22.26
CA GLY A 449 -4.50 1.90 22.03
C GLY A 449 -4.62 2.88 20.86
N TRP A 450 -3.44 3.27 20.34
CA TRP A 450 -3.28 4.20 19.21
C TRP A 450 -4.08 3.84 17.95
N ARG A 451 -4.47 2.57 17.77
CA ARG A 451 -5.30 2.13 16.63
C ARG A 451 -6.61 2.91 16.57
N VAL A 452 -7.21 3.29 17.69
CA VAL A 452 -8.43 4.13 17.70
C VAL A 452 -8.18 5.46 16.98
N ALA A 453 -7.10 6.16 17.36
CA ALA A 453 -6.71 7.42 16.73
C ALA A 453 -6.34 7.22 15.25
N LEU A 454 -5.75 6.08 14.89
CA LEU A 454 -5.34 5.77 13.52
C LEU A 454 -6.55 5.72 12.57
N TYR A 455 -7.60 4.97 12.94
CA TYR A 455 -8.81 4.87 12.12
C TYR A 455 -9.62 6.16 12.13
N ARG A 456 -9.65 6.90 13.24
CA ARG A 456 -10.26 8.24 13.32
C ARG A 456 -9.55 9.24 12.42
N TYR A 457 -8.21 9.24 12.42
CA TYR A 457 -7.39 10.10 11.58
C TYR A 457 -7.75 9.89 10.11
N ARG A 458 -7.79 8.64 9.67
CA ARG A 458 -8.14 8.30 8.30
C ARG A 458 -9.57 8.71 7.92
N ALA A 459 -10.56 8.44 8.79
CA ALA A 459 -11.95 8.85 8.53
C ALA A 459 -12.13 10.38 8.45
N VAL A 460 -11.41 11.14 9.29
CA VAL A 460 -11.41 12.61 9.25
C VAL A 460 -10.73 13.12 7.98
N GLN A 461 -9.63 12.49 7.57
CA GLN A 461 -8.90 12.83 6.35
C GLN A 461 -9.78 12.65 5.11
N ASP A 462 -10.48 11.52 4.99
CA ASP A 462 -11.39 11.26 3.85
C ASP A 462 -12.52 12.30 3.79
N ALA A 463 -13.10 12.66 4.95
CA ALA A 463 -14.13 13.69 5.03
C ALA A 463 -13.59 15.08 4.65
N LEU A 464 -12.34 15.40 5.03
CA LEU A 464 -11.66 16.63 4.62
C LEU A 464 -11.45 16.66 3.11
N VAL A 465 -10.95 15.56 2.52
CA VAL A 465 -10.76 15.42 1.06
C VAL A 465 -12.08 15.65 0.34
N ARG A 466 -13.16 14.99 0.76
CA ARG A 466 -14.48 15.14 0.15
C ARG A 466 -14.97 16.58 0.15
N GLU A 467 -14.94 17.26 1.30
CA GLU A 467 -15.43 18.64 1.40
C GLU A 467 -14.58 19.59 0.54
N ARG A 468 -13.25 19.46 0.60
CA ARG A 468 -12.34 20.31 -0.19
C ARG A 468 -12.47 20.05 -1.69
N TRP A 469 -12.56 18.80 -2.10
CA TRP A 469 -12.70 18.41 -3.51
C TRP A 469 -13.98 18.93 -4.13
N ARG A 470 -15.13 18.76 -3.44
CA ARG A 470 -16.43 19.29 -3.87
C ARG A 470 -16.37 20.81 -4.10
N ARG A 471 -15.70 21.55 -3.22
CA ARG A 471 -15.55 23.00 -3.33
C ARG A 471 -14.60 23.39 -4.45
N ALA A 472 -13.46 22.72 -4.55
CA ALA A 472 -12.47 22.98 -5.59
C ALA A 472 -13.08 22.82 -6.99
N ARG A 473 -13.83 21.74 -7.22
CA ARG A 473 -14.57 21.53 -8.49
C ARG A 473 -15.62 22.60 -8.76
N ALA A 474 -16.36 23.04 -7.74
CA ALA A 474 -17.34 24.10 -7.90
C ALA A 474 -16.67 25.44 -8.30
N ARG A 475 -15.55 25.81 -7.65
CA ARG A 475 -14.77 27.01 -8.00
C ARG A 475 -14.21 26.93 -9.41
N GLN A 476 -13.62 25.78 -9.77
CA GLN A 476 -13.06 25.55 -11.10
C GLN A 476 -14.13 25.61 -12.19
N ALA A 477 -15.25 24.90 -12.01
CA ALA A 477 -16.34 24.90 -12.98
C ALA A 477 -16.91 26.31 -13.22
N GLU A 478 -17.11 27.09 -12.16
CA GLU A 478 -17.58 28.47 -12.26
C GLU A 478 -16.56 29.39 -12.95
N ALA A 479 -15.28 29.28 -12.59
CA ALA A 479 -14.22 30.06 -13.23
C ALA A 479 -14.13 29.78 -14.74
N LEU A 480 -14.06 28.50 -15.11
CA LEU A 480 -13.98 28.09 -16.52
C LEU A 480 -15.23 28.48 -17.30
N TYR A 481 -16.42 28.35 -16.69
CA TYR A 481 -17.67 28.79 -17.30
C TYR A 481 -17.66 30.29 -17.62
N VAL A 482 -17.28 31.13 -16.66
CA VAL A 482 -17.24 32.59 -16.85
C VAL A 482 -16.18 32.99 -17.90
N LEU A 483 -15.01 32.34 -17.89
CA LEU A 483 -13.97 32.58 -18.90
C LEU A 483 -14.46 32.24 -20.31
N ARG A 484 -15.23 31.17 -20.47
CA ARG A 484 -15.86 30.78 -21.74
C ARG A 484 -16.83 31.85 -22.28
N GLN A 485 -17.44 32.64 -21.39
CA GLN A 485 -18.35 33.73 -21.76
C GLN A 485 -17.63 35.03 -22.16
N ALA A 486 -16.30 35.09 -22.13
CA ALA A 486 -15.54 36.30 -22.46
C ALA A 486 -15.95 36.98 -23.79
N PRO A 487 -16.27 36.26 -24.88
CA PRO A 487 -16.74 36.89 -26.12
C PRO A 487 -18.07 37.65 -25.96
N ALA A 488 -18.91 37.27 -24.99
CA ALA A 488 -20.21 37.91 -24.73
C ALA A 488 -20.14 39.01 -23.67
N ILE A 489 -19.30 38.86 -22.64
CA ILE A 489 -19.27 39.77 -21.48
C ILE A 489 -18.02 40.67 -21.42
N GLY A 490 -17.06 40.48 -22.32
CA GLY A 490 -15.79 41.21 -22.36
C GLY A 490 -14.72 40.60 -21.45
N ALA A 491 -13.45 40.84 -21.80
CA ALA A 491 -12.29 40.22 -21.15
C ALA A 491 -12.16 40.61 -19.68
N ALA A 492 -12.37 41.89 -19.35
CA ALA A 492 -12.26 42.39 -17.98
C ALA A 492 -13.29 41.76 -17.03
N ALA A 493 -14.56 41.66 -17.47
CA ALA A 493 -15.62 41.05 -16.67
C ALA A 493 -15.40 39.54 -16.48
N ALA A 494 -14.99 38.84 -17.55
CA ALA A 494 -14.67 37.41 -17.48
C ALA A 494 -13.51 37.12 -16.51
N ALA A 495 -12.42 37.88 -16.61
CA ALA A 495 -11.28 37.74 -15.70
C ALA A 495 -11.66 38.04 -14.24
N ALA A 496 -12.42 39.12 -14.00
CA ALA A 496 -12.89 39.45 -12.65
C ALA A 496 -13.80 38.37 -12.06
N GLY A 497 -14.70 37.79 -12.86
CA GLY A 497 -15.58 36.71 -12.42
C GLY A 497 -14.82 35.41 -12.12
N ALA A 498 -13.81 35.05 -12.91
CA ALA A 498 -12.93 33.91 -12.63
C ALA A 498 -12.16 34.10 -11.32
N THR A 499 -11.58 35.29 -11.10
CA THR A 499 -10.93 35.65 -9.83
C THR A 499 -11.90 35.55 -8.66
N HIS A 500 -13.14 36.03 -8.81
CA HIS A 500 -14.16 35.93 -7.77
C HIS A 500 -14.51 34.47 -7.44
N ALA A 501 -14.64 33.61 -8.45
CA ALA A 501 -14.93 32.19 -8.26
C ALA A 501 -13.84 31.49 -7.42
N PHE A 502 -12.57 31.73 -7.72
CA PHE A 502 -11.46 31.17 -6.96
C PHE A 502 -11.28 31.80 -5.57
N ALA A 503 -11.67 33.06 -5.37
CA ALA A 503 -11.57 33.76 -4.08
C ALA A 503 -12.56 33.27 -3.01
N LYS A 504 -13.49 32.36 -3.35
CA LYS A 504 -14.46 31.83 -2.39
C LYS A 504 -13.75 31.11 -1.21
N PRO A 505 -14.04 31.51 0.04
CA PRO A 505 -13.32 31.02 1.22
C PRO A 505 -13.64 29.56 1.53
N GLU A 506 -12.87 28.92 2.39
CA GLU A 506 -13.18 27.58 2.93
C GLU A 506 -14.37 27.62 3.91
N THR A 507 -15.00 26.46 4.16
CA THR A 507 -16.13 26.38 5.11
C THR A 507 -15.67 26.26 6.56
N PRO A 508 -16.54 26.62 7.54
CA PRO A 508 -16.33 26.26 8.94
C PRO A 508 -16.09 24.76 9.14
N ARG A 509 -16.80 23.90 8.39
CA ARG A 509 -16.61 22.44 8.41
C ARG A 509 -15.21 22.02 7.97
N THR A 510 -14.64 22.68 6.96
CA THR A 510 -13.26 22.42 6.51
C THR A 510 -12.26 22.75 7.62
N ALA A 511 -12.43 23.90 8.29
CA ALA A 511 -11.58 24.31 9.40
C ALA A 511 -11.71 23.35 10.61
N GLU A 512 -12.92 22.90 10.93
CA GLU A 512 -13.18 21.91 11.96
C GLU A 512 -12.46 20.58 11.68
N LEU A 513 -12.65 20.02 10.48
CA LEU A 513 -12.03 18.75 10.08
C LEU A 513 -10.51 18.84 10.09
N LEU A 514 -9.94 19.96 9.62
CA LEU A 514 -8.50 20.18 9.68
C LEU A 514 -7.98 20.26 11.13
N GLY A 515 -8.68 20.99 12.01
CA GLY A 515 -8.32 21.06 13.43
C GLY A 515 -8.34 19.69 14.10
N ARG A 516 -9.36 18.87 13.79
CA ARG A 516 -9.44 17.47 14.25
C ARG A 516 -8.29 16.63 13.71
N LEU A 517 -7.96 16.76 12.43
CA LEU A 517 -6.87 16.03 11.78
C LEU A 517 -5.52 16.34 12.44
N VAL A 518 -5.25 17.63 12.68
CA VAL A 518 -4.05 18.14 13.36
C VAL A 518 -3.94 17.60 14.79
N ALA A 519 -5.05 17.54 15.54
CA ALA A 519 -5.07 17.01 16.91
C ALA A 519 -4.85 15.49 16.95
N LEU A 520 -5.50 14.74 16.04
CA LEU A 520 -5.31 13.29 15.92
C LEU A 520 -3.88 12.94 15.48
N ALA A 521 -3.25 13.78 14.65
CA ALA A 521 -1.86 13.59 14.27
C ALA A 521 -0.90 13.72 15.46
N ASP A 522 -1.11 14.70 16.34
CA ASP A 522 -0.34 14.84 17.59
C ASP A 522 -0.55 13.64 18.52
N GLU A 523 -1.80 13.20 18.66
CA GLU A 523 -2.14 12.02 19.46
C GLU A 523 -1.40 10.78 18.95
N LEU A 524 -1.41 10.55 17.63
CA LEU A 524 -0.72 9.44 16.99
C LEU A 524 0.80 9.54 17.11
N ARG A 525 1.36 10.75 17.01
CA ARG A 525 2.78 10.99 17.27
C ARG A 525 3.14 10.59 18.70
N ALA A 526 2.35 11.03 19.69
CA ALA A 526 2.61 10.73 21.10
C ALA A 526 2.42 9.25 21.44
N ALA A 527 1.39 8.59 20.88
CA ALA A 527 1.01 7.23 21.24
C ALA A 527 1.70 6.14 20.42
N ALA A 528 2.08 6.44 19.18
CA ALA A 528 2.60 5.46 18.22
C ALA A 528 3.81 5.96 17.42
N GLY A 529 4.38 7.13 17.74
CA GLY A 529 5.53 7.66 17.03
C GLY A 529 5.26 8.01 15.56
N MET A 530 3.99 8.10 15.14
CA MET A 530 3.62 8.32 13.73
C MET A 530 4.11 9.69 13.24
N GLN A 531 4.69 9.72 12.04
CA GLN A 531 5.39 10.87 11.47
C GLN A 531 4.56 11.51 10.35
N LEU A 532 3.41 12.06 10.71
CA LEU A 532 2.45 12.61 9.73
C LEU A 532 2.85 13.97 9.14
N SER A 533 3.98 14.55 9.55
CA SER A 533 4.49 15.86 9.09
C SER A 533 6.01 15.91 9.23
N VAL A 534 6.69 16.52 8.27
CA VAL A 534 8.16 16.70 8.27
C VAL A 534 8.56 17.64 9.41
N GLU A 535 8.05 18.86 9.44
CA GLU A 535 8.44 19.86 10.42
C GLU A 535 7.95 19.48 11.83
N ARG A 536 6.69 19.03 11.93
CA ARG A 536 6.04 18.83 13.23
C ARG A 536 6.36 17.47 13.87
N HIS A 537 6.50 16.43 13.05
CA HIS A 537 6.69 15.06 13.53
C HIS A 537 8.02 14.44 13.06
N GLY A 538 8.86 15.15 12.32
CA GLY A 538 10.19 14.67 11.97
C GLY A 538 10.23 13.57 10.91
N ALA A 539 9.22 13.49 10.04
CA ALA A 539 9.27 12.63 8.86
C ALA A 539 10.46 13.00 7.96
N SER A 540 11.07 12.03 7.28
CA SER A 540 12.26 12.29 6.45
C SER A 540 11.97 13.00 5.13
N ASP A 541 10.75 12.86 4.60
CA ASP A 541 10.27 13.52 3.39
C ASP A 541 8.73 13.50 3.37
N TRP A 542 8.10 14.45 2.67
CA TRP A 542 6.64 14.51 2.58
C TRP A 542 6.03 13.24 1.95
N ARG A 543 6.75 12.54 1.07
CA ARG A 543 6.31 11.27 0.45
C ARG A 543 6.33 10.09 1.42
N ARG A 544 7.00 10.22 2.58
CA ARG A 544 7.11 9.18 3.62
C ARG A 544 5.97 9.23 4.62
N GLY A 545 4.74 9.33 4.08
CA GLY A 545 3.51 9.34 4.85
C GLY A 545 3.28 10.61 5.68
N ALA A 546 4.01 11.69 5.41
CA ALA A 546 3.81 13.01 6.02
C ALA A 546 2.63 13.78 5.39
N ASN A 547 1.48 13.12 5.34
CA ASN A 547 0.32 13.58 4.59
C ASN A 547 -0.48 14.72 5.30
N LEU A 548 -0.16 15.05 6.55
CA LEU A 548 -0.67 16.26 7.20
C LEU A 548 -0.19 17.52 6.48
N ASP A 549 1.06 17.52 5.99
CA ASP A 549 1.66 18.64 5.26
C ASP A 549 0.94 18.87 3.91
N ARG A 550 0.19 17.86 3.44
CA ARG A 550 -0.61 17.87 2.21
C ARG A 550 -2.10 18.09 2.44
N ALA A 551 -2.55 18.17 3.70
CA ALA A 551 -3.97 18.32 4.04
C ALA A 551 -4.64 19.54 3.38
N GLN A 552 -3.85 20.59 3.10
CA GLN A 552 -4.28 21.84 2.47
C GLN A 552 -3.77 22.05 1.03
N VAL A 553 -3.16 21.06 0.39
CA VAL A 553 -2.73 21.18 -1.02
C VAL A 553 -3.88 21.65 -1.91
N LEU A 554 -3.63 22.55 -2.86
CA LEU A 554 -4.66 22.97 -3.81
C LEU A 554 -5.19 21.77 -4.60
N LEU A 555 -6.50 21.75 -4.82
CA LEU A 555 -7.23 20.71 -5.57
C LEU A 555 -7.96 21.30 -6.78
N ASP A 556 -7.59 22.52 -7.18
CA ASP A 556 -8.08 23.23 -8.36
C ASP A 556 -6.92 23.93 -9.09
N ASP A 557 -7.14 24.29 -10.34
CA ASP A 557 -6.15 24.89 -11.24
C ASP A 557 -6.01 26.40 -11.04
N ARG A 558 -6.29 26.93 -9.85
CA ARG A 558 -6.34 28.37 -9.60
C ARG A 558 -5.08 29.09 -10.03
N GLU A 559 -3.91 28.62 -9.60
CA GLU A 559 -2.63 29.29 -9.88
C GLU A 559 -2.32 29.27 -11.38
N ALA A 560 -2.48 28.11 -12.02
CA ALA A 560 -2.29 27.96 -13.46
C ALA A 560 -3.26 28.86 -14.26
N THR A 561 -4.55 28.84 -13.88
CA THR A 561 -5.61 29.63 -14.53
C THR A 561 -5.37 31.13 -14.35
N THR A 562 -4.96 31.57 -13.16
CA THR A 562 -4.69 32.98 -12.87
C THR A 562 -3.55 33.50 -13.75
N ARG A 563 -2.47 32.73 -13.92
CA ARG A 563 -1.37 33.10 -14.83
C ARG A 563 -1.80 33.11 -16.29
N ALA A 564 -2.59 32.12 -16.72
CA ALA A 564 -3.11 32.07 -18.08
C ALA A 564 -4.03 33.27 -18.38
N VAL A 565 -4.91 33.65 -17.45
CA VAL A 565 -5.76 34.84 -17.54
C VAL A 565 -4.93 36.11 -17.64
N ALA A 566 -3.88 36.26 -16.81
CA ALA A 566 -2.99 37.41 -16.87
C ALA A 566 -2.28 37.52 -18.23
N ALA A 567 -1.78 36.40 -18.77
CA ALA A 567 -1.18 36.35 -20.10
C ALA A 567 -2.19 36.71 -21.21
N ALA A 568 -3.42 36.20 -21.10
CA ALA A 568 -4.50 36.52 -22.03
C ALA A 568 -4.84 38.02 -22.02
N LEU A 569 -4.90 38.66 -20.84
CA LEU A 569 -5.18 40.10 -20.71
C LEU A 569 -4.05 40.99 -21.27
N ALA A 570 -2.81 40.50 -21.36
CA ALA A 570 -1.68 41.22 -21.93
C ALA A 570 -1.72 41.32 -23.47
N LEU A 571 -2.64 40.60 -24.13
CA LEU A 571 -2.82 40.67 -25.58
C LEU A 571 -3.28 42.07 -26.03
N PRO A 572 -2.93 42.49 -27.27
CA PRO A 572 -3.03 43.88 -27.68
C PRO A 572 -4.47 44.37 -27.90
N ASP A 573 -5.38 43.49 -28.33
CA ASP A 573 -6.76 43.84 -28.67
C ASP A 573 -7.79 42.97 -27.95
N GLU A 574 -9.00 43.52 -27.78
CA GLU A 574 -10.09 42.88 -27.04
C GLU A 574 -10.52 41.55 -27.66
N ALA A 575 -10.48 41.43 -28.99
CA ALA A 575 -10.86 40.20 -29.67
C ALA A 575 -9.84 39.08 -29.41
N ALA A 576 -8.54 39.40 -29.35
CA ALA A 576 -7.49 38.47 -28.96
C ALA A 576 -7.62 38.05 -27.49
N ARG A 577 -7.88 38.99 -26.58
CA ARG A 577 -8.10 38.71 -25.15
C ARG A 577 -9.29 37.79 -24.92
N THR A 578 -10.45 38.13 -25.48
CA THR A 578 -11.69 37.35 -25.30
C THR A 578 -11.58 35.96 -25.93
N ARG A 579 -10.91 35.80 -27.08
CA ARG A 579 -10.60 34.47 -27.65
C ARG A 579 -9.69 33.64 -26.75
N ALA A 580 -8.61 34.23 -26.23
CA ALA A 580 -7.68 33.54 -25.34
C ALA A 580 -8.36 33.12 -24.02
N LEU A 581 -9.16 34.00 -23.41
CA LEU A 581 -9.96 33.67 -22.22
C LEU A 581 -11.00 32.58 -22.49
N ALA A 582 -11.67 32.62 -23.65
CA ALA A 582 -12.61 31.58 -24.04
C ALA A 582 -11.93 30.20 -24.18
N ALA A 583 -10.71 30.17 -24.74
CA ALA A 583 -9.91 28.96 -24.85
C ALA A 583 -9.49 28.41 -23.47
N ILE A 584 -9.11 29.29 -22.53
CA ILE A 584 -8.84 28.89 -21.13
C ILE A 584 -10.09 28.26 -20.51
N GLY A 585 -11.29 28.80 -20.78
CA GLY A 585 -12.56 28.29 -20.27
C GLY A 585 -13.11 27.03 -20.97
N ASP A 586 -12.47 26.57 -22.05
CA ASP A 586 -12.80 25.34 -22.78
C ASP A 586 -11.55 24.50 -23.08
N PRO A 587 -10.79 24.06 -22.05
CA PRO A 587 -9.54 23.32 -22.24
C PRO A 587 -9.74 21.97 -22.94
N TRP A 588 -10.97 21.44 -22.89
CA TRP A 588 -11.37 20.19 -23.51
C TRP A 588 -11.70 20.30 -25.00
N GLY A 589 -11.91 21.52 -25.51
CA GLY A 589 -12.30 21.75 -26.90
C GLY A 589 -13.74 21.33 -27.22
N MET A 590 -14.67 21.45 -26.26
CA MET A 590 -16.07 21.07 -26.44
C MET A 590 -16.73 21.81 -27.60
N ALA A 591 -16.42 23.11 -27.76
CA ALA A 591 -16.97 23.93 -28.83
C ALA A 591 -16.57 23.42 -30.24
N ALA A 592 -15.47 22.68 -30.34
CA ALA A 592 -14.95 22.10 -31.57
C ALA A 592 -15.25 20.61 -31.73
N LEU A 593 -16.09 20.03 -30.86
CA LEU A 593 -16.43 18.60 -30.84
C LEU A 593 -15.19 17.70 -30.74
N VAL A 594 -14.17 18.15 -30.00
CA VAL A 594 -12.98 17.35 -29.71
C VAL A 594 -13.36 16.19 -28.81
N LEU A 595 -12.84 14.99 -29.11
CA LEU A 595 -12.90 13.87 -28.17
C LEU A 595 -11.71 14.01 -27.24
N HIS A 596 -11.98 14.14 -25.94
CA HIS A 596 -10.97 14.38 -24.91
C HIS A 596 -10.98 13.25 -23.88
N ASP A 597 -9.79 12.92 -23.39
CA ASP A 597 -9.55 12.02 -22.27
C ASP A 597 -8.60 12.72 -21.28
N ASP A 598 -9.06 12.91 -20.03
CA ASP A 598 -8.20 13.20 -18.88
C ASP A 598 -7.81 11.86 -18.25
N LEU A 599 -6.63 11.36 -18.60
CA LEU A 599 -6.19 10.03 -18.19
C LEU A 599 -5.77 9.97 -16.72
N GLY A 600 -5.76 11.10 -16.02
CA GLY A 600 -5.54 11.14 -14.59
C GLY A 600 -6.82 11.22 -13.75
N ASP A 601 -7.98 11.42 -14.39
CA ASP A 601 -9.29 11.48 -13.73
C ASP A 601 -10.13 10.24 -14.11
N PRO A 602 -10.35 9.30 -13.18
CA PRO A 602 -11.15 8.10 -13.43
C PRO A 602 -12.59 8.38 -13.95
N GLY A 603 -13.10 9.59 -13.77
CA GLY A 603 -14.40 10.02 -14.29
C GLY A 603 -14.39 10.55 -15.73
N ASN A 604 -13.22 10.80 -16.33
CA ASN A 604 -13.06 11.56 -17.59
C ASN A 604 -12.10 10.89 -18.59
N GLU A 605 -11.98 9.56 -18.53
CA GLU A 605 -11.13 8.72 -19.38
C GLU A 605 -11.94 7.73 -20.26
N PRO A 606 -12.99 8.17 -20.98
CA PRO A 606 -13.97 7.28 -21.61
C PRO A 606 -13.40 6.31 -22.64
N HIS A 607 -12.22 6.59 -23.20
CA HIS A 607 -11.58 5.74 -24.19
C HIS A 607 -10.46 4.87 -23.62
N LEU A 608 -10.07 5.01 -22.34
CA LEU A 608 -9.01 4.20 -21.76
C LEU A 608 -9.44 2.73 -21.67
N VAL A 609 -8.59 1.83 -22.20
CA VAL A 609 -8.78 0.39 -22.01
C VAL A 609 -8.22 0.00 -20.63
N ARG A 610 -9.07 0.06 -19.60
CA ARG A 610 -8.69 -0.16 -18.19
C ARG A 610 -8.13 -1.56 -17.91
N GLY A 611 -8.63 -2.59 -18.59
CA GLY A 611 -8.16 -3.97 -18.43
C GLY A 611 -8.90 -4.76 -17.34
N ALA A 612 -8.17 -5.58 -16.58
CA ALA A 612 -8.78 -6.59 -15.69
C ALA A 612 -9.35 -6.03 -14.37
N GLY A 613 -8.82 -4.90 -13.89
CA GLY A 613 -9.23 -4.29 -12.63
C GLY A 613 -8.56 -4.91 -11.40
N GLU A 614 -8.59 -4.17 -10.29
CA GLU A 614 -7.85 -4.48 -9.05
C GLU A 614 -8.11 -5.89 -8.51
N MET A 615 -9.37 -6.36 -8.51
CA MET A 615 -9.70 -7.65 -7.91
C MET A 615 -9.18 -8.84 -8.73
N ALA A 616 -9.13 -8.72 -10.05
CA ALA A 616 -8.65 -9.79 -10.94
C ALA A 616 -7.14 -9.68 -11.23
N ASP A 617 -6.56 -8.51 -11.01
CA ASP A 617 -5.17 -8.20 -11.28
C ASP A 617 -4.61 -7.17 -10.27
N PRO A 618 -4.46 -7.56 -8.99
CA PRO A 618 -4.16 -6.65 -7.88
C PRO A 618 -2.77 -5.99 -7.95
N GLN A 619 -1.90 -6.49 -8.82
CA GLN A 619 -0.56 -5.94 -9.05
C GLN A 619 -0.50 -5.05 -10.32
N GLY A 620 -1.59 -4.89 -11.06
CA GLY A 620 -1.64 -4.01 -12.25
C GLY A 620 -0.82 -4.49 -13.45
N TRP A 621 -0.62 -5.81 -13.62
CA TRP A 621 0.12 -6.37 -14.77
C TRP A 621 -0.58 -6.15 -16.12
N ARG A 622 -1.92 -6.10 -16.09
CA ARG A 622 -2.84 -6.02 -17.22
C ARG A 622 -3.95 -5.00 -16.95
N THR A 623 -3.77 -4.16 -15.95
CA THR A 623 -4.71 -3.11 -15.55
C THR A 623 -3.97 -1.78 -15.67
N ALA A 624 -4.58 -0.82 -16.36
CA ALA A 624 -4.07 0.54 -16.39
C ALA A 624 -4.22 1.17 -14.99
N ILE A 625 -3.25 2.01 -14.61
CA ILE A 625 -3.15 2.61 -13.28
C ILE A 625 -3.12 4.12 -13.45
N ASP A 626 -3.94 4.81 -12.68
CA ASP A 626 -3.90 6.25 -12.54
C ASP A 626 -2.87 6.61 -11.46
N GLY A 627 -2.02 7.59 -11.78
CA GLY A 627 -0.94 8.04 -10.91
C GLY A 627 -0.92 9.56 -10.80
N VAL A 628 -0.19 10.05 -9.80
CA VAL A 628 0.17 11.46 -9.65
C VAL A 628 1.69 11.59 -9.57
N ASN A 629 2.24 12.69 -10.08
CA ASN A 629 3.63 13.05 -9.89
C ASN A 629 3.84 13.87 -8.60
N ASP A 630 5.07 14.33 -8.39
CA ASP A 630 5.47 15.02 -7.16
C ASP A 630 5.14 16.53 -7.16
N HIS A 631 4.52 17.05 -8.23
CA HIS A 631 4.12 18.47 -8.34
C HIS A 631 2.76 18.76 -7.70
N THR A 632 2.45 20.06 -7.59
CA THR A 632 1.17 20.51 -7.02
C THR A 632 0.50 21.61 -7.84
N PRO A 633 -0.84 21.76 -7.73
CA PRO A 633 -1.47 22.93 -8.30
C PRO A 633 -1.04 24.25 -7.66
N GLY A 634 -0.49 24.23 -6.44
CA GLY A 634 0.10 25.40 -5.78
C GLY A 634 1.40 25.89 -6.43
N GLU A 635 2.12 25.02 -7.13
CA GLU A 635 3.26 25.38 -7.99
C GLU A 635 2.77 25.90 -9.37
N GLY A 636 1.45 25.86 -9.58
CA GLY A 636 0.73 26.24 -10.78
C GLY A 636 0.87 25.27 -11.94
N TRP A 637 1.07 23.99 -11.63
CA TRP A 637 0.72 22.93 -12.54
C TRP A 637 -0.80 22.78 -12.59
N ARG A 638 -1.38 22.41 -13.73
CA ARG A 638 -2.78 21.98 -13.79
C ARG A 638 -2.90 20.58 -13.20
N LEU A 639 -4.05 20.23 -12.63
CA LEU A 639 -4.33 18.91 -12.12
C LEU A 639 -4.15 17.83 -13.20
N ALA A 640 -4.60 18.13 -14.42
CA ALA A 640 -4.42 17.28 -15.60
C ALA A 640 -2.96 17.23 -16.13
N GLU A 641 -2.03 18.04 -15.57
CA GLU A 641 -0.59 17.95 -15.84
C GLU A 641 0.16 17.18 -14.74
N ILE A 642 -0.49 16.93 -13.60
CA ILE A 642 0.08 16.23 -12.44
C ILE A 642 -0.31 14.76 -12.46
N THR A 643 -1.50 14.48 -13.00
CA THR A 643 -2.14 13.16 -13.01
C THR A 643 -1.96 12.50 -14.38
N TYR A 644 -1.96 11.17 -14.43
CA TYR A 644 -1.74 10.41 -15.67
C TYR A 644 -2.23 8.97 -15.55
N ALA A 645 -2.49 8.32 -16.69
CA ALA A 645 -2.60 6.86 -16.75
C ALA A 645 -1.25 6.26 -17.14
N GLU A 646 -0.97 5.08 -16.60
CA GLU A 646 0.15 4.24 -16.98
C GLU A 646 -0.20 2.75 -17.01
N ALA A 647 0.76 1.94 -17.45
CA ALA A 647 0.69 0.49 -17.37
C ALA A 647 2.05 -0.06 -16.94
N LEU A 648 2.11 -1.30 -16.44
CA LEU A 648 3.37 -1.96 -16.01
C LEU A 648 4.03 -2.88 -17.04
N TYR A 649 5.36 -2.81 -17.12
CA TYR A 649 6.25 -3.63 -17.94
C TYR A 649 5.87 -3.68 -19.44
N GLU A 650 5.68 -4.87 -20.03
CA GLU A 650 5.40 -5.07 -21.46
C GLU A 650 3.91 -5.07 -21.80
N HIS A 651 3.02 -4.68 -20.89
CA HIS A 651 1.62 -4.43 -21.26
C HIS A 651 1.55 -3.26 -22.29
N PRO A 652 0.43 -2.76 -22.79
CA PRO A 652 0.41 -1.42 -23.41
C PRO A 652 -0.54 -0.48 -22.67
N LEU A 653 -0.26 0.82 -22.68
CA LEU A 653 -1.32 1.79 -22.41
C LEU A 653 -2.12 1.97 -23.71
N THR A 654 -3.44 1.75 -23.66
CA THR A 654 -4.28 1.72 -24.87
C THR A 654 -5.52 2.59 -24.70
N LEU A 655 -5.78 3.43 -25.69
CA LEU A 655 -7.06 4.13 -25.84
C LEU A 655 -7.80 3.57 -27.06
N ARG A 656 -9.11 3.37 -26.94
CA ARG A 656 -9.99 2.87 -28.00
C ARG A 656 -11.14 3.83 -28.26
N TYR A 657 -11.12 4.45 -29.43
CA TYR A 657 -12.20 5.26 -29.95
C TYR A 657 -13.11 4.44 -30.87
N THR A 658 -14.41 4.66 -30.77
CA THR A 658 -15.43 4.02 -31.63
C THR A 658 -16.42 5.06 -32.15
N GLY A 659 -17.09 4.77 -33.27
CA GLY A 659 -18.05 5.69 -33.87
C GLY A 659 -17.40 6.89 -34.60
N LEU A 660 -16.14 6.78 -34.99
CA LEU A 660 -15.45 7.80 -35.78
C LEU A 660 -16.02 7.87 -37.21
N ALA A 661 -15.99 9.05 -37.81
CA ALA A 661 -16.44 9.23 -39.19
C ALA A 661 -15.38 8.71 -40.17
N ALA A 662 -15.72 7.67 -40.93
CA ALA A 662 -14.80 6.92 -41.81
C ALA A 662 -14.00 7.77 -42.82
N ASN A 663 -14.52 8.93 -43.24
CA ASN A 663 -13.87 9.80 -44.22
C ASN A 663 -13.39 11.13 -43.62
N ARG A 664 -13.39 11.26 -42.29
CA ARG A 664 -12.94 12.48 -41.62
C ARG A 664 -11.45 12.40 -41.29
N ALA A 665 -10.74 13.49 -41.54
CA ALA A 665 -9.36 13.62 -41.07
C ALA A 665 -9.36 13.96 -39.58
N TYR A 666 -8.38 13.46 -38.86
CA TYR A 666 -8.21 13.70 -37.44
C TYR A 666 -6.78 14.14 -37.15
N ARG A 667 -6.63 15.02 -36.17
CA ARG A 667 -5.35 15.40 -35.59
C ARG A 667 -5.31 14.93 -34.15
N LEU A 668 -4.20 14.32 -33.76
CA LEU A 668 -3.97 13.85 -32.40
C LEU A 668 -3.11 14.88 -31.66
N CYS A 669 -3.62 15.43 -30.56
CA CYS A 669 -2.82 16.09 -29.55
C CYS A 669 -2.75 15.18 -28.32
N TYR A 670 -1.60 15.06 -27.66
CA TYR A 670 -1.55 14.43 -26.34
C TYR A 670 -0.49 15.06 -25.44
N LEU A 671 -0.75 15.04 -24.14
CA LEU A 671 0.12 15.56 -23.09
C LEU A 671 0.90 14.42 -22.46
N ARG A 672 2.23 14.46 -22.59
CA ARG A 672 3.14 13.63 -21.80
C ARG A 672 3.49 14.38 -20.52
N ALA A 673 2.82 14.05 -19.42
CA ALA A 673 3.14 14.51 -18.08
C ALA A 673 3.28 13.31 -17.13
N GLY A 674 4.01 13.47 -16.03
CA GLY A 674 4.26 12.39 -15.08
C GLY A 674 5.50 12.61 -14.21
N GLU A 675 6.08 11.51 -13.75
CA GLU A 675 7.30 11.49 -12.93
C GLU A 675 8.50 12.12 -13.68
N ASP A 676 9.53 12.54 -12.96
CA ASP A 676 10.65 13.34 -13.50
C ASP A 676 11.65 12.58 -14.36
N TYR A 677 11.43 11.29 -14.61
CA TYR A 677 12.21 10.52 -15.58
C TYR A 677 11.41 10.30 -16.87
N ALA A 678 12.12 10.02 -17.96
CA ALA A 678 11.51 9.70 -19.25
C ALA A 678 12.07 8.40 -19.79
N LEU A 679 11.18 7.47 -20.14
CA LEU A 679 11.52 6.31 -20.95
C LEU A 679 11.17 6.57 -22.43
N PRO A 680 11.91 5.98 -23.38
CA PRO A 680 11.50 5.98 -24.77
C PRO A 680 10.12 5.32 -24.90
N LEU A 681 9.22 5.91 -25.68
CA LEU A 681 7.91 5.36 -26.01
C LEU A 681 7.77 5.24 -27.53
N THR A 682 7.04 4.22 -27.98
CA THR A 682 6.52 4.13 -29.35
C THR A 682 5.01 4.28 -29.30
N LEU A 683 4.46 5.08 -30.21
CA LEU A 683 3.03 5.25 -30.42
C LEU A 683 2.63 4.59 -31.74
N THR A 684 1.57 3.78 -31.69
CA THR A 684 0.92 3.25 -32.89
C THR A 684 -0.56 3.60 -32.89
N ALA A 685 -1.12 3.79 -34.08
CA ALA A 685 -2.54 3.97 -34.33
C ALA A 685 -3.03 2.85 -35.25
N ASN A 686 -3.95 2.01 -34.79
CA ASN A 686 -4.41 0.80 -35.51
C ASN A 686 -3.24 -0.06 -36.05
N GLY A 687 -2.16 -0.19 -35.25
CA GLY A 687 -0.95 -0.94 -35.60
C GLY A 687 0.04 -0.22 -36.52
N ARG A 688 -0.31 0.94 -37.09
CA ARG A 688 0.63 1.79 -37.85
C ARG A 688 1.42 2.68 -36.90
N LYS A 689 2.75 2.61 -36.93
CA LYS A 689 3.63 3.48 -36.15
C LYS A 689 3.44 4.95 -36.55
N LEU A 690 3.31 5.83 -35.56
CA LEU A 690 3.25 7.27 -35.76
C LEU A 690 4.63 7.91 -35.53
N ASP A 691 4.86 9.07 -36.15
CA ASP A 691 6.08 9.86 -35.99
C ASP A 691 6.03 10.72 -34.72
N ALA A 692 5.92 10.05 -33.58
CA ALA A 692 5.90 10.67 -32.27
C ALA A 692 7.32 10.72 -31.65
N PRO A 693 7.70 11.79 -30.92
CA PRO A 693 8.95 11.83 -30.18
C PRO A 693 9.06 10.67 -29.20
N ALA A 694 10.11 9.85 -29.34
CA ALA A 694 10.29 8.69 -28.48
C ALA A 694 10.54 9.11 -27.03
N ILE A 695 11.44 10.07 -26.82
CA ILE A 695 11.79 10.60 -25.50
C ILE A 695 11.18 11.98 -25.36
N ARG A 696 10.66 12.25 -24.17
CA ARG A 696 10.13 13.55 -23.80
C ARG A 696 11.25 14.53 -23.47
N THR A 697 11.16 15.78 -23.96
CA THR A 697 12.19 16.82 -23.76
C THR A 697 11.79 17.91 -22.75
N ALA A 698 10.55 17.90 -22.27
CA ALA A 698 10.03 18.83 -21.26
C ALA A 698 8.98 18.11 -20.40
N ASN A 699 8.86 18.45 -19.12
CA ASN A 699 7.78 17.98 -18.24
C ASN A 699 6.94 19.21 -17.86
N PRO A 700 5.69 19.35 -18.35
CA PRO A 700 4.98 18.51 -19.32
C PRO A 700 5.35 18.81 -20.80
N GLN A 701 5.08 17.88 -21.72
CA GLN A 701 5.28 18.05 -23.17
C GLN A 701 4.00 17.73 -23.94
N VAL A 702 3.59 18.65 -24.83
CA VAL A 702 2.52 18.41 -25.80
C VAL A 702 3.10 17.87 -27.10
N VAL A 703 2.45 16.87 -27.67
CA VAL A 703 2.78 16.28 -28.96
C VAL A 703 1.57 16.38 -29.88
N GLU A 704 1.79 16.86 -31.11
CA GLU A 704 0.77 17.08 -32.14
C GLU A 704 1.14 16.27 -33.39
N ILE A 705 0.19 15.46 -33.90
CA ILE A 705 0.39 14.56 -35.04
C ILE A 705 -0.86 14.54 -35.91
N ASP A 706 -0.73 14.84 -37.20
CA ASP A 706 -1.79 14.60 -38.17
C ASP A 706 -1.94 13.11 -38.44
N LEU A 707 -3.17 12.59 -38.25
CA LEU A 707 -3.44 11.18 -38.51
C LEU A 707 -3.74 10.94 -39.99
N PRO A 708 -3.19 9.87 -40.60
CA PRO A 708 -3.56 9.46 -41.96
C PRO A 708 -5.07 9.27 -42.09
N ARG A 709 -5.69 9.78 -43.16
CA ARG A 709 -7.15 9.72 -43.35
C ARG A 709 -7.71 8.30 -43.33
N ASP A 710 -6.95 7.32 -43.80
CA ASP A 710 -7.34 5.92 -43.84
C ASP A 710 -7.32 5.26 -42.45
N ILE A 711 -6.67 5.87 -41.45
CA ILE A 711 -6.45 5.24 -40.14
C ILE A 711 -7.76 5.04 -39.37
N ALA A 712 -8.75 5.90 -39.58
CA ALA A 712 -10.06 5.84 -38.93
C ALA A 712 -11.18 5.32 -39.86
N ALA A 713 -10.83 4.75 -41.03
CA ALA A 713 -11.80 4.36 -42.06
C ALA A 713 -12.82 3.29 -41.61
N THR A 714 -12.49 2.49 -40.60
CA THR A 714 -13.38 1.48 -40.02
C THR A 714 -14.31 2.05 -38.92
N GLY A 715 -14.22 3.35 -38.64
CA GLY A 715 -14.93 4.00 -37.54
C GLY A 715 -14.34 3.72 -36.15
N THR A 716 -13.15 3.13 -36.09
CA THR A 716 -12.44 2.79 -34.85
C THR A 716 -11.00 3.25 -34.90
N LEU A 717 -10.45 3.66 -33.75
CA LEU A 717 -9.04 4.02 -33.60
C LEU A 717 -8.51 3.49 -32.27
N ASP A 718 -7.52 2.61 -32.34
CA ASP A 718 -6.74 2.17 -31.18
C ASP A 718 -5.42 2.93 -31.16
N LEU A 719 -5.21 3.75 -30.12
CA LEU A 719 -3.92 4.39 -29.82
C LEU A 719 -3.19 3.55 -28.78
N VAL A 720 -1.95 3.17 -29.07
CA VAL A 720 -1.19 2.24 -28.23
C VAL A 720 0.20 2.81 -27.96
N TRP A 721 0.50 3.07 -26.68
CA TRP A 721 1.82 3.46 -26.20
C TRP A 721 2.57 2.25 -25.62
N GLN A 722 3.78 2.03 -26.12
CA GLN A 722 4.65 0.93 -25.73
C GLN A 722 6.02 1.45 -25.29
N ARG A 723 6.61 0.81 -24.28
CA ARG A 723 8.01 1.02 -23.89
C ARG A 723 8.91 -0.04 -24.54
N PRO A 724 10.24 0.18 -24.64
CA PRO A 724 11.17 -0.85 -25.08
C PRO A 724 11.03 -2.12 -24.21
N PRO A 725 11.06 -3.30 -24.85
CA PRO A 725 10.97 -4.55 -24.12
C PRO A 725 12.21 -4.74 -23.26
N GLY A 726 12.04 -5.41 -22.13
CA GLY A 726 13.17 -5.93 -21.35
C GLY A 726 13.73 -4.99 -20.30
N ILE A 727 13.25 -3.74 -20.20
CA ILE A 727 13.69 -2.79 -19.17
C ILE A 727 13.34 -3.32 -17.75
N GLY A 728 14.24 -3.12 -16.78
CA GLY A 728 14.08 -3.51 -15.37
C GLY A 728 13.35 -2.47 -14.50
N GLY A 729 13.66 -2.50 -13.20
CA GLY A 729 13.07 -1.61 -12.19
C GLY A 729 11.59 -1.89 -11.90
N GLY A 730 10.89 -0.85 -11.45
CA GLY A 730 9.46 -0.92 -11.08
C GLY A 730 8.46 -1.13 -12.23
N GLY A 731 8.92 -1.30 -13.49
CA GLY A 731 8.06 -1.54 -14.64
C GLY A 731 7.22 -0.36 -15.14
N ARG A 732 7.31 0.79 -14.46
CA ARG A 732 6.59 2.05 -14.74
C ARG A 732 7.20 2.87 -15.89
N GLY A 733 6.58 4.02 -16.19
CA GLY A 733 7.15 5.05 -17.08
C GLY A 733 6.42 5.22 -18.41
N ARG A 734 5.18 4.75 -18.52
CA ARG A 734 4.29 5.00 -19.67
C ARG A 734 3.20 5.96 -19.28
N GLN A 735 3.60 7.20 -19.06
CA GLN A 735 2.75 8.20 -18.43
C GLN A 735 2.21 9.13 -19.51
N ILE A 736 0.90 9.08 -19.71
CA ILE A 736 0.14 9.98 -20.60
C ILE A 736 -0.95 10.62 -19.76
N ALA A 737 -1.05 11.94 -19.82
CA ALA A 737 -1.87 12.73 -18.93
C ALA A 737 -3.19 13.15 -19.58
N GLU A 738 -3.14 13.70 -20.79
CA GLU A 738 -4.32 14.11 -21.56
C GLU A 738 -4.20 13.68 -23.01
N VAL A 739 -5.34 13.41 -23.66
CA VAL A 739 -5.43 13.14 -25.10
C VAL A 739 -6.59 13.93 -25.71
N TRP A 740 -6.34 14.57 -26.85
CA TRP A 740 -7.36 15.22 -27.68
C TRP A 740 -7.32 14.60 -29.09
N LEU A 741 -8.43 14.01 -29.52
CA LEU A 741 -8.63 13.61 -30.91
C LEU A 741 -9.50 14.66 -31.60
N VAL A 742 -8.85 15.50 -32.39
CA VAL A 742 -9.42 16.72 -32.98
C VAL A 742 -9.93 16.41 -34.39
N PRO A 743 -11.23 16.59 -34.67
CA PRO A 743 -11.80 16.25 -35.96
C PRO A 743 -11.64 17.42 -36.95
N GLU A 744 -10.90 17.23 -38.05
CA GLU A 744 -10.54 18.31 -38.99
C GLU A 744 -11.62 18.56 -40.07
N PRO A 745 -11.77 19.81 -40.58
CA PRO A 745 -11.10 21.03 -40.15
C PRO A 745 -11.61 21.51 -38.77
N SER A 746 -10.71 21.98 -37.91
CA SER A 746 -11.05 22.49 -36.56
C SER A 746 -10.38 23.83 -36.26
N VAL A 747 -11.05 24.66 -35.44
CA VAL A 747 -10.47 25.89 -34.86
C VAL A 747 -9.73 25.63 -33.54
N PHE A 748 -9.82 24.41 -33.01
CA PHE A 748 -9.13 24.03 -31.80
C PHE A 748 -7.62 23.93 -32.05
N THR A 749 -6.83 24.53 -31.17
CA THR A 749 -5.38 24.40 -31.15
C THR A 749 -4.98 23.55 -29.96
N CYS A 750 -4.04 22.62 -30.15
CA CYS A 750 -3.51 21.86 -29.04
C CYS A 750 -3.03 22.82 -27.93
N PRO A 751 -3.34 22.54 -26.65
CA PRO A 751 -2.88 23.38 -25.55
C PRO A 751 -1.37 23.59 -25.62
N GLN A 752 -0.92 24.81 -25.33
CA GLN A 752 0.51 25.08 -25.19
C GLN A 752 0.85 24.92 -23.71
N THR A 753 1.89 24.15 -23.39
CA THR A 753 2.38 24.08 -22.01
C THR A 753 3.12 25.37 -21.69
N GLY A 754 2.86 25.93 -20.51
CA GLY A 754 3.67 27.02 -19.98
C GLY A 754 5.09 26.52 -19.78
N VAL A 755 6.09 27.40 -19.92
CA VAL A 755 7.42 27.11 -19.39
C VAL A 755 7.30 27.17 -17.86
N HIS A 756 7.21 26.01 -17.22
CA HIS A 756 7.37 25.90 -15.78
C HIS A 756 8.87 26.07 -15.51
N GLN A 757 9.26 27.14 -14.80
CA GLN A 757 10.66 27.39 -14.41
C GLN A 757 11.05 26.56 -13.20
#